data_AF-A0A1G1G7I2-F1
#
_entry.id   AF-A0A1G1G7I2-F1
#
_cell.length_a   1.000
_cell.length_b   1.000
_cell.length_c   1.000
_cell.angle_alpha   90.00
_cell.angle_beta   90.00
_cell.angle_gamma   90.00
#
_symmetry.space_group_name_H-M   'P 1'
#
loop_
_entity.id
_entity.type
_entity.pdbx_description
1 polymer ?
#
loop_
_entity_poly.entity_id
_entity_poly.type
_entity_poly.pdbx_seq_one_letter_code
_entity_poly.pdbx_strand_id
1 'polypeptide(L)'
;RDVKDSDEFMVREPEQIKAYRDTWQLGIHSYLSYLRDRLLLSRDLLTDSGSIFVQIGDENVHFVRNIFDEIFGAKNFVSQISFRKKTMPLGSKTLEQMNDHIIWYAKDKESMKYRDLFKEYDVRGLQDWKWIELPNGSRREMTKDELEGHETLPKGARIYRLKHPSPIGENIKNKYPYEFQGRVYQPPLNGWGIEKPKMDNLVEAGRVQPKGNLLNYILYHDDFPITKITNPWNDTVGPQDKTYVVQTSEIPIQRCILMTTDPGDLVLDPTCGSGTTAYVAEQWGRRWITCDTSRVALTLARQRLMTTVFPYYKLSDEEMGVKGGFIYEEVPHITLKSIAQNEPPAKETLFDKSEIDRKKVRVSGPFTVEGIPQLYGQDFDNVSYEAEAEAITEQDKSPQPPFAKGGQGGITVDAVNHINTLIELLRKDGVTFPGNKRMKFENFIPVSGGFIHAEGEPIEKNGLKKIAVSFGPPHGPVTLRQVEDGIREAHINGYDGIIFCGFAFDSSAMDVKHPKVKVFYSHIRPDVLVGDLLKTTASSQLFTVFGEPDIEITPLKSPTLAKGGKGGFSGDIEYQIILKGVDIYDPLTGEVYSDNGDRIAAWFIDTDYDKRAFCISQAFFPDSSAWDRLKRALKASIDEDKFELLTSTQSLPFKLGKEKRIAVKVIDHRGNEVMVVRELK
;
A
#
# COMPACT_ATOMS: atom_id res chain seq x y z
N ARG A 1 -49.45 1.19 -28.36
CA ARG A 1 -49.11 0.19 -27.33
C ARG A 1 -47.91 0.77 -26.61
N ASP A 2 -48.17 1.44 -25.50
CA ASP A 2 -47.16 2.09 -24.67
C ASP A 2 -46.20 1.04 -24.11
N VAL A 3 -44.91 1.23 -24.34
CA VAL A 3 -43.86 0.50 -23.63
C VAL A 3 -43.33 1.49 -22.60
N LYS A 4 -43.61 1.17 -21.33
CA LYS A 4 -43.00 1.80 -20.18
C LYS A 4 -41.52 1.43 -20.19
N ASP A 5 -40.66 2.41 -20.44
CA ASP A 5 -39.25 2.27 -20.11
C ASP A 5 -39.13 2.30 -18.59
N SER A 6 -38.73 1.17 -18.02
CA SER A 6 -38.30 1.04 -16.64
C SER A 6 -36.90 1.63 -16.50
N ASP A 7 -36.77 2.66 -15.68
CA ASP A 7 -35.51 3.27 -15.25
C ASP A 7 -34.65 2.31 -14.41
N GLU A 8 -34.08 1.28 -15.03
CA GLU A 8 -32.96 0.52 -14.48
C GLU A 8 -31.83 0.51 -15.51
N PHE A 9 -30.61 0.80 -15.03
CA PHE A 9 -29.34 0.91 -15.78
C PHE A 9 -29.00 2.27 -16.42
N MET A 10 -29.00 3.34 -15.63
CA MET A 10 -27.96 4.38 -15.82
C MET A 10 -26.62 3.80 -15.34
N VAL A 11 -25.92 3.12 -16.23
CA VAL A 11 -24.49 2.82 -16.06
C VAL A 11 -23.77 4.15 -16.03
N ARG A 12 -23.39 4.61 -14.83
CA ARG A 12 -22.50 5.75 -14.65
C ARG A 12 -21.21 5.46 -15.41
N GLU A 13 -20.94 6.17 -16.49
CA GLU A 13 -19.59 6.26 -17.00
C GLU A 13 -18.72 6.88 -15.89
N PRO A 14 -17.61 6.23 -15.48
CA PRO A 14 -16.74 6.79 -14.46
C PRO A 14 -16.02 8.02 -15.03
N GLU A 15 -16.48 9.22 -14.66
CA GLU A 15 -15.70 10.44 -14.84
C GLU A 15 -14.33 10.25 -14.16
N GLN A 16 -13.26 10.42 -14.93
CA GLN A 16 -11.88 10.30 -14.44
C GLN A 16 -11.56 11.42 -13.44
N ILE A 17 -11.81 11.17 -12.16
CA ILE A 17 -11.26 11.96 -11.06
C ILE A 17 -9.73 11.86 -11.17
N LYS A 18 -9.02 12.99 -11.39
CA LYS A 18 -7.55 13.03 -11.36
C LYS A 18 -7.06 12.67 -9.95
N ALA A 19 -6.79 11.39 -9.74
CA ALA A 19 -6.42 10.82 -8.45
C ALA A 19 -4.98 11.14 -8.01
N TYR A 20 -4.20 11.85 -8.83
CA TYR A 20 -2.85 12.32 -8.51
C TYR A 20 -2.61 13.69 -9.17
N ARG A 21 -1.85 14.56 -8.49
CA ARG A 21 -1.36 15.83 -9.04
C ARG A 21 0.15 15.72 -9.27
N ASP A 22 0.56 15.61 -10.53
CA ASP A 22 1.97 15.68 -10.93
C ASP A 22 2.35 17.12 -11.29
N THR A 23 2.04 18.05 -10.38
CA THR A 23 2.29 19.48 -10.57
C THR A 23 2.84 20.04 -9.27
N TRP A 24 4.13 20.28 -9.27
CA TRP A 24 4.89 20.73 -8.11
C TRP A 24 5.10 22.24 -8.21
N GLN A 25 4.78 22.99 -7.15
CA GLN A 25 4.82 24.46 -7.17
C GLN A 25 6.19 25.02 -7.59
N LEU A 26 7.29 24.40 -7.15
CA LEU A 26 8.66 24.75 -7.57
C LEU A 26 9.28 23.71 -8.51
N GLY A 27 8.46 22.94 -9.23
CA GLY A 27 8.91 21.89 -10.13
C GLY A 27 9.71 20.79 -9.41
N ILE A 28 10.83 20.39 -10.01
CA ILE A 28 11.63 19.25 -9.54
C ILE A 28 12.16 19.44 -8.11
N HIS A 29 12.46 20.66 -7.68
CA HIS A 29 13.00 20.91 -6.34
C HIS A 29 12.03 20.54 -5.22
N SER A 30 10.74 20.84 -5.40
CA SER A 30 9.71 20.42 -4.44
C SER A 30 9.52 18.90 -4.44
N TYR A 31 9.59 18.25 -5.60
CA TYR A 31 9.52 16.78 -5.69
C TYR A 31 10.68 16.10 -4.98
N LEU A 32 11.90 16.58 -5.20
CA LEU A 32 13.11 16.06 -4.58
C LEU A 32 13.10 16.23 -3.06
N SER A 33 12.67 17.40 -2.57
CA SER A 33 12.51 17.66 -1.13
C SER A 33 11.47 16.72 -0.51
N TYR A 34 10.30 16.60 -1.15
CA TYR A 34 9.23 15.67 -0.76
C TYR A 34 9.69 14.21 -0.67
N LEU A 35 10.53 13.78 -1.62
CA LEU A 35 11.06 12.42 -1.67
C LEU A 35 12.13 12.20 -0.60
N ARG A 36 13.01 13.18 -0.39
CA ARG A 36 14.07 13.13 0.63
C ARG A 36 13.49 12.84 2.02
N ASP A 37 12.45 13.56 2.43
CA ASP A 37 11.84 13.39 3.76
C ASP A 37 11.25 11.98 3.95
N ARG A 38 10.65 11.41 2.90
CA ARG A 38 10.12 10.03 2.92
C ARG A 38 11.20 8.99 2.93
N LEU A 39 12.28 9.20 2.17
CA LEU A 39 13.40 8.27 2.12
C LEU A 39 14.16 8.23 3.45
N LEU A 40 14.28 9.37 4.14
CA LEU A 40 14.83 9.43 5.51
C LEU A 40 14.02 8.54 6.46
N LEU A 41 12.70 8.73 6.52
CA LEU A 41 11.84 7.90 7.36
C LEU A 41 11.88 6.42 6.94
N SER A 42 11.87 6.14 5.63
CA SER A 42 11.92 4.78 5.11
C SER A 42 13.23 4.08 5.51
N ARG A 43 14.36 4.79 5.51
CA ARG A 43 15.66 4.26 5.96
C ARG A 43 15.61 3.86 7.44
N ASP A 44 14.98 4.67 8.27
CA ASP A 44 14.85 4.41 9.71
C ASP A 44 13.95 3.21 10.02
N LEU A 45 12.90 3.01 9.21
CA LEU A 45 11.96 1.89 9.34
C LEU A 45 12.52 0.55 8.84
N LEU A 46 13.50 0.56 7.94
CA LEU A 46 14.11 -0.66 7.41
C LEU A 46 14.91 -1.41 8.48
N THR A 47 14.87 -2.74 8.43
CA THR A 47 15.85 -3.58 9.12
C THR A 47 17.22 -3.44 8.44
N ASP A 48 18.29 -3.84 9.12
CA ASP A 48 19.66 -3.75 8.56
C ASP A 48 19.81 -4.58 7.27
N SER A 49 19.14 -5.73 7.22
CA SER A 49 19.05 -6.58 6.03
C SER A 49 18.05 -6.08 4.96
N GLY A 50 17.35 -4.97 5.22
CA GLY A 50 16.24 -4.47 4.43
C GLY A 50 16.67 -3.80 3.13
N SER A 51 15.80 -3.88 2.12
CA SER A 51 15.98 -3.27 0.80
C SER A 51 14.87 -2.27 0.49
N ILE A 52 15.21 -1.25 -0.27
CA ILE A 52 14.28 -0.25 -0.81
C ILE A 52 14.43 -0.16 -2.32
N PHE A 53 13.27 -0.05 -2.99
CA PHE A 53 13.16 0.05 -4.43
C PHE A 53 12.33 1.29 -4.77
N VAL A 54 12.81 2.11 -5.71
CA VAL A 54 12.04 3.22 -6.27
C VAL A 54 11.98 3.11 -7.77
N GLN A 55 10.75 3.02 -8.29
CA GLN A 55 10.47 3.12 -9.72
C GLN A 55 10.48 4.58 -10.15
N ILE A 56 11.20 4.90 -11.24
CA ILE A 56 11.31 6.25 -11.77
C ILE A 56 11.51 6.23 -13.29
N GLY A 57 11.04 7.28 -13.97
CA GLY A 57 11.34 7.54 -15.38
C GLY A 57 12.80 7.97 -15.59
N ASP A 58 13.20 8.06 -16.85
CA ASP A 58 14.57 8.47 -17.24
C ASP A 58 14.87 9.93 -16.88
N GLU A 59 13.83 10.78 -16.91
CA GLU A 59 13.95 12.23 -16.77
C GLU A 59 14.57 12.63 -15.42
N ASN A 60 14.25 11.89 -14.35
CA ASN A 60 14.64 12.23 -12.98
C ASN A 60 15.50 11.16 -12.29
N VAL A 61 15.86 10.07 -12.99
CA VAL A 61 16.58 8.93 -12.38
C VAL A 61 17.88 9.35 -11.70
N HIS A 62 18.65 10.24 -12.33
CA HIS A 62 19.93 10.72 -11.83
C HIS A 62 19.79 11.65 -10.61
N PHE A 63 18.73 12.47 -10.57
CA PHE A 63 18.44 13.30 -9.39
C PHE A 63 18.00 12.47 -8.19
N VAL A 64 17.06 11.53 -8.41
CA VAL A 64 16.60 10.63 -7.36
C VAL A 64 17.76 9.78 -6.83
N ARG A 65 18.62 9.31 -7.74
CA ARG A 65 19.83 8.57 -7.39
C ARG A 65 20.74 9.34 -6.43
N ASN A 66 20.98 10.62 -6.68
CA ASN A 66 21.82 11.44 -5.80
C ASN A 66 21.23 11.59 -4.39
N ILE A 67 19.89 11.69 -4.27
CA ILE A 67 19.22 11.75 -2.97
C ILE A 67 19.40 10.44 -2.20
N PHE A 68 19.28 9.30 -2.89
CA PHE A 68 19.56 8.03 -2.25
C PHE A 68 21.03 7.92 -1.82
N ASP A 69 21.98 8.43 -2.61
CA ASP A 69 23.40 8.44 -2.23
C ASP A 69 23.66 9.29 -0.98
N GLU A 70 22.97 10.42 -0.83
CA GLU A 70 22.99 11.24 0.38
C GLU A 70 22.41 10.49 1.59
N ILE A 71 21.24 9.87 1.43
CA ILE A 71 20.49 9.28 2.55
C ILE A 71 21.00 7.91 2.95
N PHE A 72 21.21 7.00 2.00
CA PHE A 72 21.62 5.61 2.27
C PHE A 72 23.14 5.43 2.20
N GLY A 73 23.87 6.38 1.60
CA GLY A 73 25.29 6.27 1.34
C GLY A 73 25.58 5.50 0.04
N ALA A 74 26.48 6.04 -0.78
CA ALA A 74 26.79 5.46 -2.10
C ALA A 74 27.27 3.99 -2.06
N LYS A 75 27.93 3.58 -0.96
CA LYS A 75 28.36 2.19 -0.74
C LYS A 75 27.19 1.19 -0.68
N ASN A 76 26.01 1.65 -0.26
CA ASN A 76 24.82 0.82 -0.06
C ASN A 76 23.96 0.67 -1.32
N PHE A 77 24.42 1.22 -2.44
CA PHE A 77 23.81 0.96 -3.72
C PHE A 77 24.01 -0.48 -4.18
N VAL A 78 22.92 -1.07 -4.67
CA VAL A 78 22.93 -2.44 -5.15
C VAL A 78 22.88 -2.48 -6.68
N SER A 79 21.83 -1.92 -7.30
CA SER A 79 21.67 -1.96 -8.76
C SER A 79 20.68 -0.92 -9.27
N GLN A 80 20.88 -0.48 -10.51
CA GLN A 80 19.86 0.21 -11.32
C GLN A 80 19.33 -0.79 -12.35
N ILE A 81 18.04 -1.09 -12.24
CA ILE A 81 17.35 -2.12 -13.01
C ILE A 81 16.53 -1.40 -14.09
N SER A 82 16.75 -1.74 -15.35
CA SER A 82 15.92 -1.24 -16.45
C SER A 82 14.82 -2.27 -16.73
N PHE A 83 13.56 -1.85 -16.76
CA PHE A 83 12.46 -2.76 -17.06
C PHE A 83 11.57 -2.19 -18.16
N ARG A 84 11.13 -3.06 -19.06
CA ARG A 84 10.34 -2.69 -20.22
C ARG A 84 8.90 -2.37 -19.84
N LYS A 85 8.40 -1.24 -20.34
CA LYS A 85 7.04 -0.73 -20.10
C LYS A 85 6.19 -0.68 -21.36
N LYS A 86 6.82 -0.44 -22.52
CA LYS A 86 6.14 -0.39 -23.83
C LYS A 86 6.35 -1.67 -24.62
N THR A 87 5.28 -2.19 -25.20
CA THR A 87 5.32 -3.35 -26.11
C THR A 87 5.84 -2.95 -27.49
N MET A 88 5.54 -1.74 -27.96
CA MET A 88 5.97 -1.27 -29.27
C MET A 88 6.29 0.24 -29.27
N PRO A 89 7.12 0.70 -30.23
CA PRO A 89 7.33 2.11 -30.51
C PRO A 89 6.01 2.84 -30.83
N LEU A 90 5.85 4.06 -30.31
CA LEU A 90 4.68 4.93 -30.49
C LEU A 90 5.01 6.20 -31.30
N GLY A 91 6.23 6.33 -31.83
CA GLY A 91 6.58 7.39 -32.78
C GLY A 91 7.24 8.61 -32.14
N SER A 92 8.32 8.39 -31.37
CA SER A 92 9.19 9.48 -30.93
C SER A 92 9.88 10.19 -32.11
N LYS A 93 10.13 11.49 -31.98
CA LYS A 93 10.97 12.26 -32.94
C LYS A 93 12.44 11.84 -32.90
N THR A 94 12.88 11.30 -31.77
CA THR A 94 14.26 10.89 -31.49
C THR A 94 14.27 9.40 -31.10
N LEU A 95 15.41 8.89 -30.59
CA LEU A 95 15.48 7.52 -30.09
C LEU A 95 14.37 7.27 -29.06
N GLU A 96 13.57 6.24 -29.31
CA GLU A 96 12.39 6.00 -28.49
C GLU A 96 12.73 5.24 -27.20
N GLN A 97 12.29 5.81 -26.08
CA GLN A 97 12.41 5.19 -24.77
C GLN A 97 11.33 4.13 -24.56
N MET A 98 11.77 2.90 -24.29
CA MET A 98 10.90 1.72 -24.05
C MET A 98 10.82 1.30 -22.58
N ASN A 99 11.76 1.78 -21.76
CA ASN A 99 12.02 1.29 -20.41
C ASN A 99 11.91 2.42 -19.38
N ASP A 100 11.49 2.03 -18.19
CA ASP A 100 11.63 2.81 -16.96
C ASP A 100 12.74 2.16 -16.10
N HIS A 101 13.09 2.81 -14.98
CA HIS A 101 14.13 2.35 -14.07
C HIS A 101 13.58 2.01 -12.69
N ILE A 102 14.21 1.04 -12.03
CA ILE A 102 14.08 0.77 -10.59
C ILE A 102 15.46 0.96 -9.97
N ILE A 103 15.53 1.88 -9.00
CA ILE A 103 16.73 2.13 -8.20
C ILE A 103 16.63 1.25 -6.95
N TRP A 104 17.66 0.43 -6.69
CA TRP A 104 17.73 -0.46 -5.53
C TRP A 104 18.88 -0.11 -4.60
N TYR A 105 18.55 0.15 -3.34
CA TYR A 105 19.48 0.28 -2.22
C TYR A 105 19.17 -0.70 -1.10
N ALA A 106 20.21 -1.06 -0.36
CA ALA A 106 20.09 -1.71 0.94
C ALA A 106 20.21 -0.68 2.06
N LYS A 107 19.68 -0.98 3.25
CA LYS A 107 20.05 -0.21 4.45
C LYS A 107 21.52 -0.44 4.81
N ASP A 108 21.94 -1.70 4.83
CA ASP A 108 23.34 -2.12 4.87
C ASP A 108 23.57 -3.22 3.85
N LYS A 109 24.46 -2.96 2.89
CA LYS A 109 24.70 -3.87 1.76
C LYS A 109 25.35 -5.19 2.17
N GLU A 110 26.14 -5.19 3.24
CA GLU A 110 26.85 -6.39 3.71
C GLU A 110 25.90 -7.39 4.39
N SER A 111 24.84 -6.89 5.04
CA SER A 111 23.83 -7.71 5.73
C SER A 111 22.53 -7.90 4.94
N MET A 112 22.45 -7.34 3.72
CA MET A 112 21.26 -7.35 2.88
C MET A 112 20.78 -8.77 2.58
N LYS A 113 19.45 -9.00 2.68
CA LYS A 113 18.83 -10.20 2.11
C LYS A 113 18.83 -10.13 0.58
N TYR A 114 19.44 -11.12 -0.05
CA TYR A 114 19.36 -11.32 -1.49
C TYR A 114 19.35 -12.80 -1.86
N ARG A 115 18.50 -13.16 -2.82
CA ARG A 115 18.52 -14.45 -3.49
C ARG A 115 18.40 -14.28 -4.99
N ASP A 116 19.04 -15.17 -5.73
CA ASP A 116 18.91 -15.23 -7.18
C ASP A 116 17.49 -15.61 -7.57
N LEU A 117 16.96 -14.94 -8.58
CA LEU A 117 15.77 -15.38 -9.30
C LEU A 117 16.17 -15.93 -10.65
N PHE A 118 15.42 -16.89 -11.13
CA PHE A 118 15.70 -17.60 -12.36
C PHE A 118 14.52 -17.50 -13.31
N LYS A 119 14.81 -17.67 -14.60
CA LYS A 119 13.81 -17.86 -15.63
C LYS A 119 14.23 -19.00 -16.54
N GLU A 120 13.27 -19.56 -17.25
CA GLU A 120 13.56 -20.56 -18.27
C GLU A 120 14.53 -20.00 -19.31
N TYR A 121 15.57 -20.76 -19.61
CA TYR A 121 16.56 -20.37 -20.58
C TYR A 121 16.14 -20.84 -21.96
N ASP A 122 15.46 -19.97 -22.71
CA ASP A 122 15.09 -20.26 -24.08
C ASP A 122 16.32 -20.22 -25.00
N VAL A 123 16.62 -21.37 -25.61
CA VAL A 123 17.75 -21.54 -26.52
C VAL A 123 17.37 -21.57 -28.00
N ARG A 124 16.07 -21.39 -28.31
CA ARG A 124 15.58 -21.31 -29.69
C ARG A 124 16.28 -20.19 -30.46
N GLY A 125 16.67 -20.48 -31.70
CA GLY A 125 17.36 -19.56 -32.59
C GLY A 125 18.81 -19.24 -32.22
N LEU A 126 19.32 -19.74 -31.07
CA LEU A 126 20.68 -19.45 -30.64
C LEU A 126 21.68 -20.36 -31.36
N GLN A 127 22.56 -19.74 -32.17
CA GLN A 127 23.54 -20.47 -32.99
C GLN A 127 24.51 -21.34 -32.20
N ASP A 128 24.77 -21.00 -30.93
CA ASP A 128 25.61 -21.83 -30.06
C ASP A 128 24.92 -23.11 -29.62
N TRP A 129 23.58 -23.13 -29.55
CA TRP A 129 22.74 -24.23 -29.05
C TRP A 129 22.16 -25.09 -30.18
N LYS A 130 22.94 -25.29 -31.23
CA LYS A 130 22.50 -25.94 -32.47
C LYS A 130 22.72 -27.45 -32.54
N TRP A 131 23.21 -28.09 -31.49
CA TRP A 131 23.50 -29.51 -31.51
C TRP A 131 22.43 -30.30 -30.77
N ILE A 132 22.14 -31.50 -31.27
CA ILE A 132 21.25 -32.45 -30.62
C ILE A 132 21.90 -33.82 -30.50
N GLU A 133 21.56 -34.47 -29.40
CA GLU A 133 21.79 -35.90 -29.19
C GLU A 133 20.45 -36.62 -29.28
N LEU A 134 20.35 -37.57 -30.19
CA LEU A 134 19.16 -38.38 -30.41
C LEU A 134 19.09 -39.51 -29.38
N PRO A 135 17.90 -40.10 -29.14
CA PRO A 135 17.74 -41.21 -28.18
C PRO A 135 18.63 -42.44 -28.45
N ASN A 136 19.09 -42.62 -29.68
CA ASN A 136 20.03 -43.68 -30.06
C ASN A 136 21.51 -43.33 -29.78
N GLY A 137 21.79 -42.19 -29.12
CA GLY A 137 23.13 -41.69 -28.82
C GLY A 137 23.82 -40.99 -29.99
N SER A 138 23.22 -40.96 -31.18
CA SER A 138 23.82 -40.26 -32.33
C SER A 138 23.67 -38.75 -32.19
N ARG A 139 24.68 -38.01 -32.66
CA ARG A 139 24.76 -36.55 -32.53
C ARG A 139 24.80 -35.89 -33.89
N ARG A 140 24.04 -34.81 -34.05
CA ARG A 140 24.06 -33.98 -35.27
C ARG A 140 23.74 -32.53 -34.97
N GLU A 141 23.98 -31.65 -35.93
CA GLU A 141 23.43 -30.30 -35.90
C GLU A 141 21.92 -30.35 -36.21
N MET A 142 21.18 -29.42 -35.62
CA MET A 142 19.78 -29.15 -35.94
C MET A 142 19.65 -28.60 -37.36
N THR A 143 18.51 -28.86 -38.00
CA THR A 143 18.08 -28.11 -39.18
C THR A 143 17.70 -26.67 -38.79
N LYS A 144 17.52 -25.77 -39.77
CA LYS A 144 17.07 -24.40 -39.49
C LYS A 144 15.71 -24.39 -38.80
N ASP A 145 14.78 -25.22 -39.28
CA ASP A 145 13.42 -25.32 -38.72
C ASP A 145 13.44 -25.88 -37.29
N GLU A 146 14.31 -26.85 -37.00
CA GLU A 146 14.51 -27.40 -35.65
C GLU A 146 15.13 -26.37 -34.70
N LEU A 147 16.04 -25.53 -35.20
CA LEU A 147 16.70 -24.49 -34.41
C LEU A 147 15.74 -23.35 -34.06
N GLU A 148 14.89 -22.95 -35.00
CA GLU A 148 13.88 -21.90 -34.79
C GLU A 148 12.70 -22.42 -33.95
N GLY A 149 12.33 -23.69 -34.13
CA GLY A 149 11.17 -24.31 -33.48
C GLY A 149 11.47 -25.73 -32.97
N HIS A 150 11.53 -25.87 -31.64
CA HIS A 150 11.80 -27.14 -30.98
C HIS A 150 10.66 -28.18 -31.08
N GLU A 151 9.48 -27.83 -31.59
CA GLU A 151 8.34 -28.75 -31.75
C GLU A 151 8.62 -29.87 -32.77
N THR A 152 9.53 -29.61 -33.71
CA THR A 152 9.95 -30.57 -34.74
C THR A 152 11.02 -31.55 -34.25
N LEU A 153 11.55 -31.35 -33.04
CA LEU A 153 12.59 -32.20 -32.50
C LEU A 153 12.08 -33.62 -32.22
N PRO A 154 12.88 -34.66 -32.53
CA PRO A 154 12.55 -36.03 -32.15
C PRO A 154 12.33 -36.16 -30.64
N LYS A 155 11.30 -36.92 -30.23
CA LYS A 155 11.00 -37.14 -28.81
C LYS A 155 12.21 -37.75 -28.09
N GLY A 156 12.59 -37.15 -26.96
CA GLY A 156 13.75 -37.56 -26.17
C GLY A 156 15.11 -37.07 -26.71
N ALA A 157 15.13 -36.23 -27.75
CA ALA A 157 16.34 -35.56 -28.17
C ALA A 157 16.79 -34.55 -27.11
N ARG A 158 18.10 -34.47 -26.88
CA ARG A 158 18.72 -33.57 -25.91
C ARG A 158 19.50 -32.47 -26.62
N ILE A 159 19.17 -31.22 -26.31
CA ILE A 159 19.81 -30.05 -26.90
C ILE A 159 21.12 -29.77 -26.16
N TYR A 160 22.17 -29.44 -26.89
CA TYR A 160 23.44 -29.04 -26.29
C TYR A 160 24.21 -28.01 -27.11
N ARG A 161 25.19 -27.39 -26.46
CA ARG A 161 26.20 -26.56 -27.10
C ARG A 161 27.60 -27.08 -26.83
N LEU A 162 28.52 -26.69 -27.72
CA LEU A 162 29.95 -26.97 -27.55
C LEU A 162 30.64 -25.78 -26.90
N LYS A 163 31.25 -26.01 -25.74
CA LYS A 163 32.11 -25.04 -25.05
C LYS A 163 33.56 -25.27 -25.45
N HIS A 164 34.22 -24.19 -25.85
CA HIS A 164 35.64 -24.20 -26.17
C HIS A 164 36.46 -24.64 -24.94
N PRO A 165 37.47 -25.52 -25.12
CA PRO A 165 38.17 -26.14 -24.00
C PRO A 165 39.20 -25.24 -23.28
N SER A 166 39.52 -24.08 -23.87
CA SER A 166 40.48 -23.13 -23.29
C SER A 166 39.97 -22.54 -21.97
N PRO A 167 40.83 -22.41 -20.94
CA PRO A 167 40.53 -21.65 -19.74
C PRO A 167 40.52 -20.14 -20.02
N ILE A 168 40.01 -19.39 -19.03
CA ILE A 168 40.20 -17.95 -18.91
C ILE A 168 41.61 -17.73 -18.35
N GLY A 169 42.51 -17.16 -19.15
CA GLY A 169 43.93 -17.04 -18.82
C GLY A 169 44.76 -18.25 -19.24
N GLU A 170 46.09 -18.14 -19.11
CA GLU A 170 47.00 -19.22 -19.52
C GLU A 170 47.11 -20.30 -18.45
N ASN A 171 46.94 -21.56 -18.85
CA ASN A 171 47.15 -22.73 -18.00
C ASN A 171 48.27 -23.62 -18.57
N ILE A 172 49.51 -23.19 -18.36
CA ILE A 172 50.72 -23.86 -18.86
C ILE A 172 50.80 -25.31 -18.37
N LYS A 173 50.35 -25.59 -17.13
CA LYS A 173 50.41 -26.92 -16.51
C LYS A 173 49.55 -27.95 -17.25
N ASN A 174 48.49 -27.52 -17.92
CA ASN A 174 47.55 -28.38 -18.63
C ASN A 174 47.75 -28.37 -20.16
N LYS A 175 49.00 -28.20 -20.63
CA LYS A 175 49.37 -28.38 -22.05
C LYS A 175 49.83 -29.83 -22.30
N TYR A 176 48.88 -30.76 -22.43
CA TYR A 176 49.16 -32.17 -22.74
C TYR A 176 48.40 -32.63 -23.99
N PRO A 177 48.98 -33.49 -24.85
CA PRO A 177 48.22 -34.16 -25.89
C PRO A 177 47.23 -35.14 -25.25
N TYR A 178 46.03 -35.25 -25.83
CA TYR A 178 44.99 -36.15 -25.33
C TYR A 178 44.48 -37.06 -26.45
N GLU A 179 44.46 -38.37 -26.23
CA GLU A 179 43.96 -39.34 -27.18
C GLU A 179 42.47 -39.59 -26.95
N PHE A 180 41.66 -39.42 -27.99
CA PHE A 180 40.23 -39.67 -27.95
C PHE A 180 39.80 -40.37 -29.25
N GLN A 181 39.15 -41.53 -29.13
CA GLN A 181 38.67 -42.34 -30.26
C GLN A 181 39.77 -42.63 -31.32
N GLY A 182 41.00 -42.93 -30.89
CA GLY A 182 42.14 -43.25 -31.77
C GLY A 182 42.78 -42.05 -32.47
N ARG A 183 42.38 -40.81 -32.14
CA ARG A 183 43.00 -39.57 -32.63
C ARG A 183 43.61 -38.78 -31.48
N VAL A 184 44.83 -38.27 -31.68
CA VAL A 184 45.51 -37.40 -30.71
C VAL A 184 45.14 -35.94 -30.97
N TYR A 185 44.59 -35.27 -29.95
CA TYR A 185 44.24 -33.86 -29.96
C TYR A 185 45.31 -33.05 -29.22
N GLN A 186 45.79 -31.98 -29.86
CA GLN A 186 46.71 -31.04 -29.24
C GLN A 186 45.94 -30.06 -28.34
N PRO A 187 46.53 -29.60 -27.22
CA PRO A 187 45.90 -28.62 -26.36
C PRO A 187 45.68 -27.30 -27.11
N PRO A 188 44.64 -26.52 -26.75
CA PRO A 188 44.49 -25.16 -27.24
C PRO A 188 45.65 -24.27 -26.74
N LEU A 189 45.82 -23.08 -27.32
CA LEU A 189 46.95 -22.17 -27.04
C LEU A 189 47.21 -21.94 -25.54
N ASN A 190 46.15 -21.80 -24.76
CA ASN A 190 46.21 -21.54 -23.32
C ASN A 190 46.18 -22.81 -22.45
N GLY A 191 46.32 -24.00 -23.05
CA GLY A 191 46.18 -25.28 -22.35
C GLY A 191 44.73 -25.70 -22.11
N TRP A 192 44.51 -26.92 -21.63
CA TRP A 192 43.18 -27.41 -21.25
C TRP A 192 42.68 -26.70 -19.99
N GLY A 193 41.38 -26.40 -19.94
CA GLY A 193 40.74 -25.83 -18.75
C GLY A 193 40.67 -26.79 -17.56
N ILE A 194 40.93 -28.08 -17.77
CA ILE A 194 40.87 -29.14 -16.76
C ILE A 194 42.12 -30.01 -16.83
N GLU A 195 42.39 -30.72 -15.73
CA GLU A 195 43.49 -31.69 -15.62
C GLU A 195 43.14 -33.01 -16.31
N LYS A 196 44.15 -33.81 -16.66
CA LYS A 196 43.95 -35.07 -17.40
C LYS A 196 42.98 -36.06 -16.72
N PRO A 197 43.07 -36.36 -15.42
CA PRO A 197 42.12 -37.28 -14.77
C PRO A 197 40.66 -36.78 -14.83
N LYS A 198 40.48 -35.45 -14.75
CA LYS A 198 39.17 -34.80 -14.88
C LYS A 198 38.64 -34.87 -16.32
N MET A 199 39.53 -34.84 -17.31
CA MET A 199 39.17 -35.06 -18.71
C MET A 199 38.67 -36.49 -18.92
N ASP A 200 39.32 -37.49 -18.30
CA ASP A 200 38.89 -38.89 -18.39
C ASP A 200 37.46 -39.08 -17.86
N ASN A 201 37.14 -38.45 -16.72
CA ASN A 201 35.77 -38.44 -16.18
C ASN A 201 34.76 -37.79 -17.15
N LEU A 202 35.12 -36.69 -17.82
CA LEU A 202 34.24 -36.08 -18.82
C LEU A 202 34.06 -36.95 -20.06
N VAL A 203 35.09 -37.70 -20.46
CA VAL A 203 35.02 -38.66 -21.57
C VAL A 203 34.07 -39.81 -21.23
N GLU A 204 34.24 -40.40 -20.05
CA GLU A 204 33.37 -41.48 -19.55
C GLU A 204 31.91 -41.02 -19.43
N ALA A 205 31.69 -39.80 -18.96
CA ALA A 205 30.36 -39.18 -18.89
C ALA A 205 29.81 -38.68 -20.24
N GLY A 206 30.49 -38.94 -21.35
CA GLY A 206 30.06 -38.55 -22.70
C GLY A 206 30.04 -37.04 -22.94
N ARG A 207 30.78 -36.25 -22.16
CA ARG A 207 30.77 -34.78 -22.16
C ARG A 207 31.81 -34.12 -23.05
N VAL A 208 32.37 -34.87 -23.99
CA VAL A 208 33.30 -34.34 -24.99
C VAL A 208 32.87 -34.68 -26.40
N GLN A 209 33.22 -33.81 -27.34
CA GLN A 209 33.04 -34.04 -28.76
C GLN A 209 34.11 -33.32 -29.60
N PRO A 210 34.65 -33.98 -30.62
CA PRO A 210 35.53 -33.34 -31.60
C PRO A 210 34.81 -32.25 -32.41
N LYS A 211 35.47 -31.10 -32.59
CA LYS A 211 35.09 -30.08 -33.58
C LYS A 211 36.35 -29.52 -34.23
N GLY A 212 36.57 -29.85 -35.49
CA GLY A 212 37.80 -29.54 -36.20
C GLY A 212 39.01 -30.26 -35.60
N ASN A 213 39.98 -29.50 -35.10
CA ASN A 213 41.22 -30.00 -34.49
C ASN A 213 41.22 -29.98 -32.97
N LEU A 214 40.10 -29.60 -32.33
CA LEU A 214 39.98 -29.49 -30.88
C LEU A 214 38.90 -30.44 -30.34
N LEU A 215 39.15 -30.93 -29.12
CA LEU A 215 38.17 -31.66 -28.33
C LEU A 215 37.39 -30.65 -27.48
N ASN A 216 36.09 -30.49 -27.73
CA ASN A 216 35.25 -29.50 -27.06
C ASN A 216 34.40 -30.16 -25.97
N TYR A 217 33.95 -29.38 -24.99
CA TYR A 217 33.05 -29.86 -23.95
C TYR A 217 31.59 -29.70 -24.36
N ILE A 218 30.76 -30.67 -23.97
CA ILE A 218 29.31 -30.66 -24.19
C ILE A 218 28.61 -30.10 -22.96
N LEU A 219 27.76 -29.10 -23.19
CA LEU A 219 26.84 -28.56 -22.19
C LEU A 219 25.41 -28.84 -22.65
N TYR A 220 24.69 -29.75 -21.99
CA TYR A 220 23.28 -29.95 -22.32
C TYR A 220 22.44 -28.82 -21.74
N HIS A 221 21.32 -28.55 -22.38
CA HIS A 221 20.33 -27.58 -21.89
C HIS A 221 19.67 -28.12 -20.62
N ASP A 222 19.33 -29.41 -20.61
CA ASP A 222 18.72 -30.10 -19.46
C ASP A 222 19.61 -30.11 -18.19
N ASP A 223 20.92 -29.90 -18.34
CA ASP A 223 21.84 -29.83 -17.19
C ASP A 223 21.59 -28.59 -16.33
N PHE A 224 21.10 -27.51 -16.95
CA PHE A 224 20.71 -26.28 -16.30
C PHE A 224 19.74 -25.50 -17.20
N PRO A 225 18.43 -25.84 -17.19
CA PRO A 225 17.44 -25.32 -18.14
C PRO A 225 16.97 -23.89 -17.81
N ILE A 226 17.60 -23.26 -16.82
CA ILE A 226 17.26 -21.94 -16.30
C ILE A 226 18.46 -21.01 -16.38
N THR A 227 18.20 -19.71 -16.37
CA THR A 227 19.22 -18.67 -16.30
C THR A 227 18.87 -17.64 -15.24
N LYS A 228 19.89 -17.06 -14.62
CA LYS A 228 19.72 -16.02 -13.61
C LYS A 228 19.10 -14.77 -14.25
N ILE A 229 18.17 -14.14 -13.54
CA ILE A 229 17.62 -12.84 -13.92
C ILE A 229 18.63 -11.75 -13.55
N THR A 230 19.10 -11.02 -14.55
CA THR A 230 20.01 -9.88 -14.40
C THR A 230 19.24 -8.55 -14.35
N ASN A 231 19.94 -7.42 -14.22
CA ASN A 231 19.31 -6.09 -14.12
C ASN A 231 18.54 -5.57 -15.36
N PRO A 232 18.70 -6.08 -16.60
CA PRO A 232 17.76 -5.78 -17.68
C PRO A 232 16.56 -6.73 -17.69
N TRP A 233 15.38 -6.18 -17.43
CA TRP A 233 14.08 -6.88 -17.44
C TRP A 233 13.31 -6.56 -18.72
N ASN A 234 13.75 -7.14 -19.82
CA ASN A 234 13.16 -6.92 -21.16
C ASN A 234 11.84 -7.69 -21.39
N ASP A 235 11.54 -8.64 -20.51
CA ASP A 235 10.38 -9.51 -20.51
C ASP A 235 9.19 -8.95 -19.71
N THR A 236 9.35 -7.79 -19.08
CA THR A 236 8.24 -7.07 -18.46
C THR A 236 7.49 -6.25 -19.50
N VAL A 237 6.23 -5.95 -19.22
CA VAL A 237 5.40 -5.02 -19.99
C VAL A 237 4.55 -4.18 -19.04
N GLY A 238 4.06 -3.03 -19.52
CA GLY A 238 3.05 -2.26 -18.81
C GLY A 238 1.75 -3.06 -18.65
N PRO A 239 0.93 -2.73 -17.64
CA PRO A 239 -0.35 -3.41 -17.43
C PRO A 239 -1.30 -3.15 -18.61
N GLN A 240 -1.97 -4.21 -19.09
CA GLN A 240 -2.89 -4.16 -20.23
C GLN A 240 -4.27 -3.60 -19.82
N ASP A 241 -4.82 -4.06 -18.68
CA ASP A 241 -6.13 -3.63 -18.16
C ASP A 241 -5.97 -2.76 -16.91
N LYS A 242 -5.60 -1.50 -17.13
CA LYS A 242 -5.41 -0.54 -16.03
C LYS A 242 -6.73 -0.20 -15.37
N THR A 243 -6.85 -0.45 -14.07
CA THR A 243 -7.93 0.09 -13.24
C THR A 243 -7.58 1.47 -12.66
N TYR A 244 -6.31 1.87 -12.80
CA TYR A 244 -5.79 3.15 -12.33
C TYR A 244 -4.77 3.72 -13.33
N VAL A 245 -4.77 5.05 -13.47
CA VAL A 245 -4.00 5.76 -14.52
C VAL A 245 -2.51 5.42 -14.46
N VAL A 246 -1.94 5.38 -13.25
CA VAL A 246 -0.52 5.09 -12.98
C VAL A 246 -0.39 3.76 -12.25
N GLN A 247 -0.85 2.68 -12.89
CA GLN A 247 -0.67 1.32 -12.39
C GLN A 247 0.64 0.71 -12.91
N THR A 248 1.41 0.09 -12.00
CA THR A 248 2.57 -0.75 -12.33
C THR A 248 2.14 -2.21 -12.49
N SER A 249 2.84 -2.94 -13.37
CA SER A 249 2.64 -4.37 -13.56
C SER A 249 3.19 -5.20 -12.40
N GLU A 250 2.71 -6.42 -12.25
CA GLU A 250 3.02 -7.26 -11.08
C GLU A 250 4.44 -7.82 -11.13
N ILE A 251 4.94 -8.19 -12.32
CA ILE A 251 6.24 -8.88 -12.48
C ILE A 251 7.43 -8.09 -11.91
N PRO A 252 7.62 -6.78 -12.20
CA PRO A 252 8.71 -6.02 -11.58
C PRO A 252 8.65 -6.02 -10.05
N ILE A 253 7.47 -5.84 -9.47
CA ILE A 253 7.26 -5.81 -8.02
C ILE A 253 7.49 -7.20 -7.40
N GLN A 254 6.99 -8.25 -8.05
CA GLN A 254 7.23 -9.65 -7.66
C GLN A 254 8.73 -9.93 -7.59
N ARG A 255 9.51 -9.51 -8.58
CA ARG A 255 10.97 -9.70 -8.57
C ARG A 255 11.61 -8.99 -7.38
N CYS A 256 11.28 -7.72 -7.14
CA CYS A 256 11.80 -6.97 -6.01
C CYS A 256 11.51 -7.68 -4.67
N ILE A 257 10.26 -8.11 -4.46
CA ILE A 257 9.83 -8.81 -3.24
C ILE A 257 10.54 -10.17 -3.11
N LEU A 258 10.50 -11.01 -4.13
CA LEU A 258 11.07 -12.37 -4.06
C LEU A 258 12.60 -12.36 -3.92
N MET A 259 13.30 -11.37 -4.49
CA MET A 259 14.75 -11.22 -4.32
C MET A 259 15.14 -10.90 -2.88
N THR A 260 14.33 -10.14 -2.14
CA THR A 260 14.78 -9.45 -0.91
C THR A 260 13.99 -9.78 0.35
N THR A 261 12.95 -10.61 0.26
CA THR A 261 12.09 -10.94 1.41
C THR A 261 11.80 -12.42 1.52
N ASP A 262 11.59 -12.90 2.74
CA ASP A 262 11.02 -14.22 3.04
C ASP A 262 9.50 -14.15 3.20
N PRO A 263 8.77 -15.26 3.04
CA PRO A 263 7.40 -15.38 3.50
C PRO A 263 7.24 -14.89 4.95
N GLY A 264 6.21 -14.07 5.21
CA GLY A 264 5.94 -13.47 6.52
C GLY A 264 6.70 -12.16 6.83
N ASP A 265 7.70 -11.78 6.02
CA ASP A 265 8.33 -10.46 6.10
C ASP A 265 7.30 -9.36 5.78
N LEU A 266 7.61 -8.12 6.20
CA LEU A 266 6.76 -6.95 6.01
C LEU A 266 7.23 -6.13 4.82
N VAL A 267 6.31 -5.79 3.92
CA VAL A 267 6.52 -4.89 2.78
C VAL A 267 5.78 -3.57 3.01
N LEU A 268 6.45 -2.44 2.85
CA LEU A 268 5.86 -1.11 2.96
C LEU A 268 5.84 -0.44 1.58
N ASP A 269 4.67 0.05 1.16
CA ASP A 269 4.51 0.90 -0.01
C ASP A 269 3.81 2.22 0.37
N PRO A 270 4.57 3.32 0.57
CA PRO A 270 4.01 4.59 1.00
C PRO A 270 3.36 5.40 -0.13
N THR A 271 3.31 4.86 -1.36
CA THR A 271 2.77 5.52 -2.56
C THR A 271 2.00 4.51 -3.43
N CYS A 272 1.00 3.86 -2.85
CA CYS A 272 0.55 2.58 -3.37
C CYS A 272 -0.31 2.62 -4.63
N GLY A 273 -0.93 3.76 -4.95
CA GLY A 273 -1.88 3.84 -6.06
C GLY A 273 -2.98 2.78 -5.94
N SER A 274 -3.16 1.98 -6.98
CA SER A 274 -4.13 0.87 -7.00
C SER A 274 -3.74 -0.38 -6.20
N GLY A 275 -2.68 -0.31 -5.38
CA GLY A 275 -2.32 -1.36 -4.43
C GLY A 275 -1.64 -2.57 -5.06
N THR A 276 -0.91 -2.41 -6.18
CA THR A 276 -0.17 -3.52 -6.81
C THR A 276 0.83 -4.15 -5.84
N THR A 277 1.55 -3.37 -5.04
CA THR A 277 2.53 -3.90 -4.08
C THR A 277 1.87 -4.73 -2.99
N ALA A 278 0.77 -4.25 -2.40
CA ALA A 278 -0.01 -5.00 -1.43
C ALA A 278 -0.54 -6.31 -2.02
N TYR A 279 -1.08 -6.27 -3.24
CA TYR A 279 -1.55 -7.45 -3.95
C TYR A 279 -0.44 -8.50 -4.14
N VAL A 280 0.73 -8.08 -4.63
CA VAL A 280 1.85 -9.00 -4.87
C VAL A 280 2.42 -9.52 -3.54
N ALA A 281 2.54 -8.68 -2.53
CA ALA A 281 2.97 -9.09 -1.20
C ALA A 281 2.02 -10.14 -0.62
N GLU A 282 0.71 -9.89 -0.64
CA GLU A 282 -0.32 -10.83 -0.19
C GLU A 282 -0.26 -12.14 -0.98
N GLN A 283 -0.14 -12.08 -2.32
CA GLN A 283 -0.02 -13.25 -3.18
C GLN A 283 1.14 -14.14 -2.74
N TRP A 284 2.29 -13.57 -2.45
CA TRP A 284 3.49 -14.29 -2.06
C TRP A 284 3.63 -14.47 -0.53
N GLY A 285 2.56 -14.24 0.24
CA GLY A 285 2.53 -14.49 1.69
C GLY A 285 3.42 -13.57 2.52
N ARG A 286 3.62 -12.33 2.07
CA ARG A 286 4.23 -11.26 2.87
C ARG A 286 3.13 -10.47 3.57
N ARG A 287 3.45 -9.93 4.74
CA ARG A 287 2.62 -8.89 5.37
C ARG A 287 2.86 -7.59 4.60
N TRP A 288 1.88 -6.70 4.58
CA TRP A 288 2.00 -5.45 3.84
C TRP A 288 1.39 -4.28 4.61
N ILE A 289 1.97 -3.11 4.42
CA ILE A 289 1.40 -1.80 4.76
C ILE A 289 1.45 -0.96 3.48
N THR A 290 0.32 -0.36 3.12
CA THR A 290 0.16 0.36 1.86
C THR A 290 -0.53 1.70 2.16
N CYS A 291 0.02 2.80 1.65
CA CYS A 291 -0.48 4.14 1.93
C CYS A 291 -0.65 4.93 0.63
N ASP A 292 -1.69 5.75 0.56
CA ASP A 292 -1.85 6.76 -0.48
C ASP A 292 -2.63 7.95 0.07
N THR A 293 -2.29 9.15 -0.38
CA THR A 293 -3.05 10.37 -0.05
C THR A 293 -4.42 10.39 -0.74
N SER A 294 -4.57 9.64 -1.83
CA SER A 294 -5.78 9.59 -2.65
C SER A 294 -6.76 8.54 -2.13
N ARG A 295 -7.93 8.99 -1.68
CA ARG A 295 -9.04 8.09 -1.28
C ARG A 295 -9.52 7.20 -2.44
N VAL A 296 -9.43 7.69 -3.68
CA VAL A 296 -9.76 6.91 -4.87
C VAL A 296 -8.78 5.75 -5.03
N ALA A 297 -7.47 6.03 -4.89
CA ALA A 297 -6.43 5.00 -4.93
C ALA A 297 -6.64 3.94 -3.83
N LEU A 298 -6.87 4.37 -2.58
CA LEU A 298 -7.15 3.47 -1.46
C LEU A 298 -8.42 2.64 -1.67
N THR A 299 -9.48 3.22 -2.25
CA THR A 299 -10.73 2.49 -2.55
C THR A 299 -10.49 1.40 -3.59
N LEU A 300 -9.71 1.70 -4.64
CA LEU A 300 -9.34 0.73 -5.68
C LEU A 300 -8.42 -0.38 -5.12
N ALA A 301 -7.43 -0.02 -4.32
CA ALA A 301 -6.54 -0.97 -3.65
C ALA A 301 -7.34 -1.93 -2.74
N ARG A 302 -8.24 -1.37 -1.92
CA ARG A 302 -9.16 -2.15 -1.06
C ARG A 302 -10.02 -3.10 -1.89
N GLN A 303 -10.67 -2.60 -2.93
CA GLN A 303 -11.52 -3.43 -3.79
C GLN A 303 -10.71 -4.57 -4.41
N ARG A 304 -9.54 -4.27 -4.98
CA ARG A 304 -8.64 -5.27 -5.58
C ARG A 304 -8.31 -6.39 -4.59
N LEU A 305 -7.89 -6.05 -3.37
CA LEU A 305 -7.54 -7.02 -2.33
C LEU A 305 -8.74 -7.85 -1.88
N MET A 306 -9.92 -7.22 -1.71
CA MET A 306 -11.14 -7.91 -1.26
C MET A 306 -11.72 -8.86 -2.31
N THR A 307 -11.57 -8.57 -3.60
CA THR A 307 -12.17 -9.39 -4.67
C THR A 307 -11.21 -10.43 -5.24
N THR A 308 -9.94 -10.43 -4.82
CA THR A 308 -8.94 -11.36 -5.34
C THR A 308 -8.98 -12.70 -4.59
N VAL A 309 -8.85 -13.77 -5.36
CA VAL A 309 -8.53 -15.11 -4.86
C VAL A 309 -7.04 -15.36 -5.10
N PHE A 310 -6.35 -15.77 -4.04
CA PHE A 310 -4.92 -16.08 -4.07
C PHE A 310 -4.70 -17.60 -4.02
N PRO A 311 -3.58 -18.09 -4.58
CA PRO A 311 -3.16 -19.47 -4.36
C PRO A 311 -2.83 -19.70 -2.88
N TYR A 312 -3.19 -20.89 -2.38
CA TYR A 312 -2.68 -21.40 -1.12
C TYR A 312 -1.41 -22.20 -1.41
N TYR A 313 -0.25 -21.73 -0.96
CA TYR A 313 1.01 -22.45 -1.11
C TYR A 313 1.19 -23.48 0.01
N LYS A 314 1.73 -24.64 -0.32
CA LYS A 314 2.10 -25.63 0.69
C LYS A 314 3.24 -25.08 1.54
N LEU A 315 3.09 -25.22 2.85
CA LEU A 315 4.08 -24.77 3.83
C LEU A 315 5.20 -25.81 3.94
N SER A 316 6.44 -25.35 4.07
CA SER A 316 7.57 -26.23 4.40
C SER A 316 7.54 -26.66 5.86
N ASP A 317 6.97 -25.83 6.74
CA ASP A 317 6.78 -26.09 8.17
C ASP A 317 5.36 -25.66 8.56
N GLU A 318 4.53 -26.63 8.95
CA GLU A 318 3.14 -26.35 9.33
C GLU A 318 3.01 -25.64 10.69
N GLU A 319 3.96 -25.84 11.62
CA GLU A 319 3.91 -25.25 12.96
C GLU A 319 4.26 -23.75 12.92
N MET A 320 5.26 -23.38 12.11
CA MET A 320 5.66 -21.98 11.93
C MET A 320 4.75 -21.20 10.96
N GLY A 321 3.82 -21.89 10.29
CA GLY A 321 2.92 -21.28 9.33
C GLY A 321 3.67 -20.67 8.13
N VAL A 322 3.16 -19.53 7.62
CA VAL A 322 3.78 -18.83 6.47
C VAL A 322 5.24 -18.44 6.74
N LYS A 323 5.61 -18.09 7.98
CA LYS A 323 6.99 -17.74 8.33
C LYS A 323 7.97 -18.91 8.22
N GLY A 324 7.45 -20.14 8.29
CA GLY A 324 8.23 -21.36 8.08
C GLY A 324 8.70 -21.56 6.64
N GLY A 325 8.15 -20.79 5.69
CA GLY A 325 8.45 -20.87 4.27
C GLY A 325 7.45 -21.73 3.48
N PHE A 326 7.72 -21.87 2.19
CA PHE A 326 6.92 -22.69 1.28
C PHE A 326 7.74 -23.84 0.72
N ILE A 327 7.04 -24.84 0.17
CA ILE A 327 7.65 -25.86 -0.67
C ILE A 327 7.84 -25.27 -2.08
N TYR A 328 9.09 -25.19 -2.52
CA TYR A 328 9.48 -24.64 -3.83
C TYR A 328 9.94 -25.74 -4.77
N GLU A 329 9.75 -25.53 -6.06
CA GLU A 329 10.40 -26.35 -7.08
C GLU A 329 11.93 -26.16 -7.05
N GLU A 330 12.67 -27.26 -7.18
CA GLU A 330 14.13 -27.26 -7.26
C GLU A 330 14.59 -27.78 -8.63
N VAL A 331 15.58 -27.12 -9.22
CA VAL A 331 16.18 -27.52 -10.50
C VAL A 331 17.64 -27.90 -10.27
N PRO A 332 18.12 -29.05 -10.79
CA PRO A 332 19.53 -29.40 -10.69
C PRO A 332 20.39 -28.45 -11.52
N HIS A 333 21.56 -28.12 -10.99
CA HIS A 333 22.59 -27.31 -11.65
C HIS A 333 23.82 -28.18 -11.87
N ILE A 334 23.81 -28.91 -12.99
CA ILE A 334 24.89 -29.82 -13.35
C ILE A 334 25.97 -29.00 -14.09
N THR A 335 27.18 -28.97 -13.56
CA THR A 335 28.31 -28.26 -14.18
C THR A 335 29.35 -29.24 -14.71
N LEU A 336 30.15 -28.82 -15.69
CA LEU A 336 31.32 -29.60 -16.11
C LEU A 336 32.26 -29.87 -14.93
N LYS A 337 32.34 -28.93 -13.98
CA LYS A 337 33.16 -29.07 -12.78
C LYS A 337 32.64 -30.20 -11.89
N SER A 338 31.35 -30.23 -11.59
CA SER A 338 30.76 -31.28 -10.75
C SER A 338 30.88 -32.66 -11.39
N ILE A 339 30.65 -32.78 -12.71
CA ILE A 339 30.84 -34.03 -13.44
C ILE A 339 32.32 -34.45 -13.41
N ALA A 340 33.24 -33.53 -13.71
CA ALA A 340 34.66 -33.83 -13.71
C ALA A 340 35.20 -34.25 -12.34
N GLN A 341 34.56 -33.82 -11.25
CA GLN A 341 34.92 -34.16 -9.87
C GLN A 341 34.09 -35.31 -9.27
N ASN A 342 33.11 -35.86 -10.00
CA ASN A 342 32.12 -36.82 -9.49
C ASN A 342 31.38 -36.31 -8.23
N GLU A 343 31.09 -35.01 -8.20
CA GLU A 343 30.31 -34.36 -7.14
C GLU A 343 28.81 -34.39 -7.47
N PRO A 344 27.92 -34.59 -6.47
CA PRO A 344 26.48 -34.49 -6.70
C PRO A 344 26.12 -33.08 -7.19
N PRO A 345 25.14 -32.95 -8.09
CA PRO A 345 24.78 -31.64 -8.62
C PRO A 345 24.17 -30.78 -7.52
N ALA A 346 24.58 -29.51 -7.48
CA ALA A 346 23.88 -28.51 -6.69
C ALA A 346 22.44 -28.37 -7.20
N LYS A 347 21.55 -27.86 -6.35
CA LYS A 347 20.18 -27.54 -6.74
C LYS A 347 19.94 -26.06 -6.52
N GLU A 348 19.18 -25.47 -7.44
CA GLU A 348 18.72 -24.08 -7.33
C GLU A 348 17.22 -24.09 -7.01
N THR A 349 16.82 -23.27 -6.05
CA THR A 349 15.43 -23.12 -5.62
C THR A 349 14.72 -22.04 -6.45
N LEU A 350 13.54 -22.36 -6.97
CA LEU A 350 12.71 -21.42 -7.73
C LEU A 350 11.69 -20.75 -6.80
N PHE A 351 12.05 -19.58 -6.26
CA PHE A 351 11.21 -18.85 -5.30
C PHE A 351 9.89 -18.30 -5.87
N ASP A 352 9.76 -18.28 -7.19
CA ASP A 352 8.55 -17.93 -7.93
C ASP A 352 7.73 -19.17 -8.39
N LYS A 353 8.17 -20.39 -8.06
CA LYS A 353 7.46 -21.64 -8.33
C LYS A 353 7.22 -22.42 -7.04
N SER A 354 6.24 -21.97 -6.26
CA SER A 354 5.78 -22.66 -5.04
C SER A 354 4.67 -23.67 -5.36
N GLU A 355 4.67 -24.81 -4.66
CA GLU A 355 3.61 -25.81 -4.81
C GLU A 355 2.26 -25.29 -4.30
N ILE A 356 1.24 -25.33 -5.15
CA ILE A 356 -0.11 -24.86 -4.82
C ILE A 356 -0.97 -26.03 -4.31
N ASP A 357 -1.58 -25.87 -3.14
CA ASP A 357 -2.65 -26.74 -2.67
C ASP A 357 -3.98 -26.33 -3.31
N ARG A 358 -4.34 -27.04 -4.39
CA ARG A 358 -5.58 -26.79 -5.15
C ARG A 358 -6.87 -27.12 -4.39
N LYS A 359 -6.79 -27.75 -3.21
CA LYS A 359 -7.96 -28.05 -2.38
C LYS A 359 -8.36 -26.88 -1.49
N LYS A 360 -7.49 -25.88 -1.34
CA LYS A 360 -7.71 -24.69 -0.51
C LYS A 360 -7.81 -23.46 -1.39
N VAL A 361 -8.81 -22.63 -1.11
CA VAL A 361 -8.96 -21.31 -1.70
C VAL A 361 -8.53 -20.29 -0.65
N ARG A 362 -7.60 -19.39 -1.00
CA ARG A 362 -7.16 -18.32 -0.11
C ARG A 362 -7.73 -16.99 -0.60
N VAL A 363 -8.26 -16.21 0.33
CA VAL A 363 -8.58 -14.79 0.13
C VAL A 363 -7.56 -13.96 0.91
N SER A 364 -7.54 -12.64 0.69
CA SER A 364 -6.71 -11.74 1.50
C SER A 364 -6.92 -12.00 2.99
N GLY A 365 -5.83 -12.01 3.76
CA GLY A 365 -5.93 -11.97 5.22
C GLY A 365 -6.71 -10.74 5.72
N PRO A 366 -7.15 -10.71 6.98
CA PRO A 366 -7.82 -9.54 7.54
C PRO A 366 -6.89 -8.32 7.50
N PHE A 367 -7.41 -7.18 7.04
CA PHE A 367 -6.70 -5.92 6.99
C PHE A 367 -7.63 -4.75 7.33
N THR A 368 -7.04 -3.69 7.87
CA THR A 368 -7.75 -2.45 8.19
C THR A 368 -7.39 -1.40 7.15
N VAL A 369 -8.36 -0.57 6.77
CA VAL A 369 -8.11 0.65 6.00
C VAL A 369 -8.40 1.81 6.92
N GLU A 370 -7.34 2.48 7.36
CA GLU A 370 -7.46 3.69 8.17
C GLU A 370 -7.17 4.90 7.29
N GLY A 371 -8.10 5.85 7.29
CA GLY A 371 -7.70 7.22 6.98
C GLY A 371 -6.98 7.74 8.22
N ILE A 372 -5.66 7.99 8.12
CA ILE A 372 -4.92 8.61 9.22
C ILE A 372 -5.64 9.92 9.57
N PRO A 373 -6.20 10.07 10.78
CA PRO A 373 -6.56 11.39 11.28
C PRO A 373 -5.27 12.19 11.28
N GLN A 374 -5.23 13.34 10.61
CA GLN A 374 -4.02 14.18 10.61
C GLN A 374 -3.57 14.37 12.06
N LEU A 375 -2.30 14.03 12.33
CA LEU A 375 -1.71 14.10 13.66
C LEU A 375 -2.00 15.48 14.28
N TYR A 376 -2.73 15.44 15.38
CA TYR A 376 -3.05 16.59 16.21
C TYR A 376 -1.75 17.12 16.85
N GLY A 377 -1.42 18.38 16.59
CA GLY A 377 -0.46 19.13 17.39
C GLY A 377 1.01 18.76 17.21
N GLN A 378 1.64 19.29 16.17
CA GLN A 378 2.95 19.93 16.28
C GLN A 378 2.97 21.06 15.26
N ASP A 379 3.14 22.29 15.73
CA ASP A 379 3.34 23.47 14.90
C ASP A 379 4.53 23.22 13.96
N PHE A 380 4.25 22.87 12.70
CA PHE A 380 5.27 22.83 11.63
C PHE A 380 5.58 24.24 11.09
N ASP A 381 5.09 25.30 11.74
CA ASP A 381 5.27 26.69 11.30
C ASP A 381 6.61 27.32 11.73
N ASN A 382 7.50 26.61 12.44
CA ASN A 382 8.78 27.15 12.91
C ASN A 382 10.00 26.39 12.40
N VAL A 383 10.17 26.29 11.07
CA VAL A 383 11.50 26.08 10.48
C VAL A 383 11.80 27.20 9.50
N SER A 384 12.27 28.34 10.04
CA SER A 384 12.91 29.38 9.25
C SER A 384 14.29 28.87 8.80
N TYR A 385 14.40 28.48 7.53
CA TYR A 385 15.71 28.32 6.89
C TYR A 385 16.26 29.72 6.58
N GLU A 386 17.17 30.22 7.42
CA GLU A 386 18.05 31.34 7.07
C GLU A 386 19.12 30.81 6.11
N ALA A 387 18.93 31.03 4.81
CA ALA A 387 19.98 30.86 3.81
C ALA A 387 20.44 32.25 3.35
N GLU A 388 21.70 32.57 3.65
CA GLU A 388 22.40 33.77 3.20
C GLU A 388 22.40 33.87 1.67
N ALA A 389 21.86 34.98 1.16
CA ALA A 389 21.84 35.28 -0.27
C ALA A 389 23.12 36.03 -0.67
N GLU A 390 24.05 35.35 -1.35
CA GLU A 390 25.05 36.01 -2.17
C GLU A 390 24.53 36.23 -3.61
N ALA A 391 24.82 37.42 -4.13
CA ALA A 391 24.22 38.00 -5.32
C ALA A 391 24.64 37.30 -6.63
N ILE A 392 23.65 37.00 -7.48
CA ILE A 392 23.85 36.73 -8.91
C ILE A 392 23.15 37.84 -9.71
N THR A 393 23.93 38.45 -10.60
CA THR A 393 23.60 39.60 -11.43
C THR A 393 22.55 39.31 -12.51
N GLU A 394 21.78 40.36 -12.80
CA GLU A 394 20.71 40.45 -13.80
C GLU A 394 21.11 40.00 -15.21
N GLN A 395 20.38 39.03 -15.78
CA GLN A 395 19.90 39.01 -17.17
C GLN A 395 19.11 37.73 -17.44
N ASP A 396 17.81 37.72 -17.14
CA ASP A 396 16.81 37.16 -18.06
C ASP A 396 15.41 37.67 -17.71
N LYS A 397 14.67 38.17 -18.71
CA LYS A 397 13.35 38.79 -18.55
C LYS A 397 12.28 37.76 -18.91
N SER A 398 11.49 37.34 -17.93
CA SER A 398 10.17 36.71 -18.09
C SER A 398 9.30 37.06 -16.86
N PRO A 399 7.95 37.11 -16.99
CA PRO A 399 7.12 37.98 -16.16
C PRO A 399 7.04 37.52 -14.70
N GLN A 400 7.43 38.41 -13.79
CA GLN A 400 7.27 38.22 -12.34
C GLN A 400 5.80 38.38 -11.92
N PRO A 401 5.25 37.48 -11.07
CA PRO A 401 4.11 37.81 -10.22
C PRO A 401 4.57 38.66 -9.01
N PRO A 402 3.67 39.47 -8.42
CA PRO A 402 4.05 40.49 -7.46
C PRO A 402 4.49 39.92 -6.10
N PHE A 403 5.55 40.53 -5.57
CA PHE A 403 6.10 40.33 -4.23
C PHE A 403 5.04 40.37 -3.12
N ALA A 404 5.00 39.34 -2.26
CA ALA A 404 4.45 39.44 -0.92
C ALA A 404 5.56 39.91 0.03
N LYS A 405 5.43 41.14 0.53
CA LYS A 405 6.21 41.65 1.66
C LYS A 405 5.80 40.88 2.93
N GLY A 406 6.80 40.50 3.73
CA GLY A 406 6.59 39.86 5.02
C GLY A 406 5.92 40.77 6.08
N GLY A 407 5.38 40.11 7.10
CA GLY A 407 4.98 40.70 8.37
C GLY A 407 3.47 40.76 8.61
N GLN A 408 3.03 40.07 9.68
CA GLN A 408 1.72 40.08 10.37
C GLN A 408 0.60 39.19 9.79
N GLY A 409 0.33 38.08 10.48
CA GLY A 409 -1.02 37.56 10.81
C GLY A 409 -2.10 37.55 9.72
N GLY A 410 -1.73 37.32 8.46
CA GLY A 410 -2.66 37.29 7.34
C GLY A 410 -3.14 35.88 7.03
N ILE A 411 -4.46 35.69 7.02
CA ILE A 411 -5.13 34.50 6.49
C ILE A 411 -4.64 34.28 5.05
N THR A 412 -4.15 33.08 4.72
CA THR A 412 -3.66 32.75 3.37
C THR A 412 -4.79 32.87 2.35
N VAL A 413 -4.46 33.23 1.10
CA VAL A 413 -5.44 33.39 0.00
C VAL A 413 -6.29 32.12 -0.20
N ASP A 414 -5.70 30.95 0.03
CA ASP A 414 -6.39 29.64 -0.05
C ASP A 414 -7.39 29.43 1.11
N ALA A 415 -7.08 29.90 2.32
CA ALA A 415 -8.00 29.82 3.46
C ALA A 415 -9.21 30.75 3.30
N VAL A 416 -9.03 31.93 2.72
CA VAL A 416 -10.14 32.84 2.38
C VAL A 416 -11.07 32.21 1.33
N ASN A 417 -10.50 31.57 0.30
CA ASN A 417 -11.29 30.88 -0.73
C ASN A 417 -12.07 29.68 -0.17
N HIS A 418 -11.46 28.92 0.74
CA HIS A 418 -12.11 27.81 1.46
C HIS A 418 -13.32 28.28 2.28
N ILE A 419 -13.13 29.30 3.13
CA ILE A 419 -14.20 29.82 4.00
C ILE A 419 -15.37 30.36 3.16
N ASN A 420 -15.08 31.11 2.09
CA ASN A 420 -16.12 31.63 1.20
C ASN A 420 -16.93 30.51 0.54
N THR A 421 -16.26 29.42 0.12
CA THR A 421 -16.93 28.25 -0.45
C THR A 421 -17.85 27.58 0.57
N LEU A 422 -17.39 27.40 1.81
CA LEU A 422 -18.21 26.82 2.88
C LEU A 422 -19.41 27.69 3.25
N ILE A 423 -19.26 29.02 3.25
CA ILE A 423 -20.36 29.97 3.47
C ILE A 423 -21.44 29.80 2.40
N GLU A 424 -21.06 29.69 1.13
CA GLU A 424 -22.02 29.49 0.04
C GLU A 424 -22.73 28.15 0.11
N LEU A 425 -22.01 27.08 0.44
CA LEU A 425 -22.58 25.74 0.59
C LEU A 425 -23.53 25.67 1.78
N LEU A 426 -23.15 26.25 2.92
CA LEU A 426 -24.00 26.29 4.11
C LEU A 426 -25.26 27.13 3.88
N ARG A 427 -25.14 28.23 3.13
CA ARG A 427 -26.30 29.06 2.71
C ARG A 427 -27.30 28.25 1.87
N LYS A 428 -26.82 27.35 1.00
CA LYS A 428 -27.67 26.53 0.12
C LYS A 428 -28.30 25.34 0.84
N ASP A 429 -27.52 24.61 1.65
CA ASP A 429 -27.98 23.34 2.23
C ASP A 429 -28.62 23.49 3.63
N GLY A 430 -28.11 24.44 4.44
CA GLY A 430 -28.40 24.56 5.86
C GLY A 430 -27.66 23.52 6.70
N VAL A 431 -27.93 23.50 8.01
CA VAL A 431 -27.43 22.46 8.93
C VAL A 431 -28.49 21.39 9.10
N THR A 432 -28.14 20.15 8.83
CA THR A 432 -29.02 19.00 9.05
C THR A 432 -28.77 18.41 10.43
N PHE A 433 -29.86 18.10 11.12
CA PHE A 433 -29.85 17.45 12.41
C PHE A 433 -30.41 16.03 12.30
N PRO A 434 -30.15 15.17 13.29
CA PRO A 434 -30.73 13.83 13.33
C PRO A 434 -32.27 13.88 13.18
N GLY A 435 -32.82 12.90 12.46
CA GLY A 435 -34.25 12.88 12.12
C GLY A 435 -34.64 13.75 10.91
N ASN A 436 -33.68 14.15 10.06
CA ASN A 436 -33.88 14.97 8.85
C ASN A 436 -34.43 16.39 9.11
N LYS A 437 -34.39 16.87 10.35
CA LYS A 437 -34.69 18.27 10.68
C LYS A 437 -33.58 19.17 10.11
N ARG A 438 -33.92 20.23 9.38
CA ARG A 438 -32.94 21.15 8.77
C ARG A 438 -33.10 22.56 9.32
N MET A 439 -32.01 23.14 9.81
CA MET A 439 -31.93 24.56 10.12
C MET A 439 -31.39 25.31 8.91
N LYS A 440 -32.26 26.14 8.32
CA LYS A 440 -31.88 27.11 7.30
C LYS A 440 -31.75 28.50 7.90
N PHE A 441 -30.99 29.35 7.23
CA PHE A 441 -30.69 30.70 7.68
C PHE A 441 -31.29 31.75 6.74
N GLU A 442 -31.92 32.76 7.32
CA GLU A 442 -32.20 34.06 6.73
C GLU A 442 -31.05 35.03 7.03
N ASN A 443 -30.82 36.00 6.14
CA ASN A 443 -29.80 37.03 6.30
C ASN A 443 -28.38 36.48 6.60
N PHE A 444 -28.02 35.35 5.98
CA PHE A 444 -26.73 34.70 6.21
C PHE A 444 -25.58 35.45 5.50
N ILE A 445 -24.77 36.18 6.26
CA ILE A 445 -23.71 37.07 5.74
C ILE A 445 -22.33 36.71 6.32
N PRO A 446 -21.25 36.90 5.54
CA PRO A 446 -19.89 36.76 6.05
C PRO A 446 -19.57 37.87 7.06
N VAL A 447 -18.79 37.55 8.09
CA VAL A 447 -18.31 38.50 9.11
C VAL A 447 -16.78 38.59 9.01
N SER A 448 -16.25 39.80 9.11
CA SER A 448 -14.79 40.04 9.05
C SER A 448 -14.24 40.28 10.45
N GLY A 449 -13.52 39.31 11.00
CA GLY A 449 -12.77 39.42 12.26
C GLY A 449 -12.91 38.19 13.16
N GLY A 450 -11.80 37.82 13.82
CA GLY A 450 -11.80 36.82 14.90
C GLY A 450 -11.97 35.37 14.44
N PHE A 451 -12.64 34.57 15.28
CA PHE A 451 -12.93 33.14 15.05
C PHE A 451 -14.35 32.93 14.50
N ILE A 452 -15.14 33.99 14.34
CA ILE A 452 -16.47 33.96 13.72
C ILE A 452 -16.35 34.36 12.25
N HIS A 453 -16.87 33.51 11.36
CA HIS A 453 -16.70 33.67 9.92
C HIS A 453 -17.99 34.10 9.21
N ALA A 454 -19.15 33.78 9.78
CA ALA A 454 -20.45 34.17 9.25
C ALA A 454 -21.49 34.30 10.36
N GLU A 455 -22.56 35.04 10.09
CA GLU A 455 -23.73 35.14 10.97
C GLU A 455 -25.02 34.99 10.16
N GLY A 456 -26.09 34.53 10.83
CA GLY A 456 -27.43 34.52 10.26
C GLY A 456 -28.53 34.27 11.29
N GLU A 457 -29.77 34.42 10.85
CA GLU A 457 -30.97 34.17 11.64
C GLU A 457 -31.61 32.84 11.23
N PRO A 458 -31.85 31.89 12.15
CA PRO A 458 -32.56 30.67 11.78
C PRO A 458 -34.01 30.99 11.36
N ILE A 459 -34.48 30.39 10.27
CA ILE A 459 -35.85 30.59 9.74
C ILE A 459 -36.90 30.15 10.77
N GLU A 460 -36.67 29.02 11.44
CA GLU A 460 -37.51 28.54 12.54
C GLU A 460 -37.00 29.13 13.87
N LYS A 461 -37.69 30.18 14.33
CA LYS A 461 -37.30 30.96 15.52
C LYS A 461 -37.63 30.23 16.84
N ASN A 462 -36.92 29.14 17.13
CA ASN A 462 -37.01 28.37 18.37
C ASN A 462 -36.18 28.98 19.51
N GLY A 463 -36.40 30.27 19.79
CA GLY A 463 -35.68 31.02 20.84
C GLY A 463 -34.25 31.44 20.50
N LEU A 464 -33.73 31.07 19.33
CA LEU A 464 -32.47 31.55 18.75
C LEU A 464 -32.77 32.67 17.75
N LYS A 465 -32.30 33.89 18.00
CA LYS A 465 -32.52 35.03 17.10
C LYS A 465 -31.28 35.31 16.25
N LYS A 466 -30.08 35.19 16.83
CA LYS A 466 -28.82 35.44 16.13
C LYS A 466 -27.83 34.29 16.35
N ILE A 467 -27.39 33.66 15.26
CA ILE A 467 -26.42 32.56 15.29
C ILE A 467 -25.12 32.97 14.58
N ALA A 468 -23.99 32.68 15.22
CA ALA A 468 -22.66 32.77 14.65
C ALA A 468 -22.22 31.42 14.07
N VAL A 469 -21.38 31.44 13.03
CA VAL A 469 -20.77 30.24 12.44
C VAL A 469 -19.26 30.41 12.39
N SER A 470 -18.54 29.39 12.87
CA SER A 470 -17.09 29.28 12.80
C SER A 470 -16.71 28.07 11.96
N PHE A 471 -15.94 28.26 10.88
CA PHE A 471 -15.45 27.17 10.04
C PHE A 471 -14.05 26.74 10.47
N GLY A 472 -13.83 25.43 10.52
CA GLY A 472 -12.52 24.82 10.68
C GLY A 472 -11.67 24.90 9.41
N PRO A 473 -10.36 24.64 9.53
CA PRO A 473 -9.44 24.64 8.40
C PRO A 473 -9.80 23.54 7.38
N PRO A 474 -9.38 23.68 6.11
CA PRO A 474 -9.64 22.67 5.07
C PRO A 474 -8.90 21.34 5.34
N HIS A 475 -7.80 21.41 6.08
CA HIS A 475 -6.90 20.29 6.36
C HIS A 475 -6.51 20.29 7.86
N GLY A 476 -7.49 20.15 8.73
CA GLY A 476 -7.29 20.04 10.18
C GLY A 476 -8.59 20.07 10.99
N PRO A 477 -8.52 19.80 12.30
CA PRO A 477 -9.66 19.84 13.19
C PRO A 477 -10.02 21.27 13.62
N VAL A 478 -11.26 21.45 14.06
CA VAL A 478 -11.61 22.60 14.91
C VAL A 478 -10.97 22.38 16.28
N THR A 479 -10.07 23.28 16.67
CA THR A 479 -9.27 23.14 17.88
C THR A 479 -10.00 23.59 19.14
N LEU A 480 -9.56 23.13 20.32
CA LEU A 480 -10.09 23.62 21.62
C LEU A 480 -10.02 25.15 21.71
N ARG A 481 -8.88 25.74 21.31
CA ARG A 481 -8.68 27.18 21.30
C ARG A 481 -9.70 27.91 20.41
N GLN A 482 -9.94 27.41 19.20
CA GLN A 482 -10.93 27.98 18.29
C GLN A 482 -12.35 27.94 18.91
N VAL A 483 -12.68 26.87 19.63
CA VAL A 483 -13.97 26.75 20.33
C VAL A 483 -14.08 27.74 21.49
N GLU A 484 -13.09 27.79 22.38
CA GLU A 484 -13.11 28.68 23.54
C GLU A 484 -13.14 30.17 23.13
N ASP A 485 -12.27 30.56 22.20
CA ASP A 485 -12.18 31.93 21.73
C ASP A 485 -13.42 32.32 20.90
N GLY A 486 -13.92 31.39 20.07
CA GLY A 486 -15.15 31.58 19.30
C GLY A 486 -16.40 31.73 20.17
N ILE A 487 -16.52 30.95 21.26
CA ILE A 487 -17.61 31.09 22.24
C ILE A 487 -17.51 32.43 22.96
N ARG A 488 -16.30 32.84 23.37
CA ARG A 488 -16.08 34.13 24.05
C ARG A 488 -16.47 35.29 23.13
N GLU A 489 -16.05 35.24 21.88
CA GLU A 489 -16.41 36.23 20.87
C GLU A 489 -17.92 36.24 20.59
N ALA A 490 -18.54 35.05 20.51
CA ALA A 490 -19.98 34.94 20.31
C ALA A 490 -20.77 35.55 21.48
N HIS A 491 -20.28 35.37 22.71
CA HIS A 491 -20.89 35.96 23.90
C HIS A 491 -20.78 37.49 23.92
N ILE A 492 -19.59 38.02 23.60
CA ILE A 492 -19.34 39.48 23.56
C ILE A 492 -20.21 40.16 22.51
N ASN A 493 -20.37 39.52 21.35
CA ASN A 493 -21.13 40.05 20.22
C ASN A 493 -22.65 39.78 20.32
N GLY A 494 -23.11 39.19 21.43
CA GLY A 494 -24.55 39.03 21.73
C GLY A 494 -25.26 37.97 20.89
N TYR A 495 -24.56 36.95 20.41
CA TYR A 495 -25.18 35.82 19.71
C TYR A 495 -25.86 34.86 20.71
N ASP A 496 -27.01 34.31 20.32
CA ASP A 496 -27.75 33.32 21.13
C ASP A 496 -27.14 31.91 20.99
N GLY A 497 -26.40 31.67 19.91
CA GLY A 497 -25.68 30.42 19.68
C GLY A 497 -24.56 30.54 18.65
N ILE A 498 -23.63 29.57 18.67
CA ILE A 498 -22.53 29.43 17.73
C ILE A 498 -22.47 28.00 17.18
N ILE A 499 -22.27 27.87 15.87
CA ILE A 499 -22.09 26.59 15.17
C ILE A 499 -20.64 26.49 14.71
N PHE A 500 -19.90 25.50 15.22
CA PHE A 500 -18.60 25.13 14.72
C PHE A 500 -18.75 24.09 13.61
N CYS A 501 -18.30 24.41 12.40
CA CYS A 501 -18.37 23.56 11.22
C CYS A 501 -16.97 23.06 10.85
N GLY A 502 -16.70 21.76 10.94
CA GLY A 502 -15.37 21.20 10.69
C GLY A 502 -15.41 19.85 9.97
N PHE A 503 -14.31 19.49 9.29
CA PHE A 503 -14.10 18.13 8.77
C PHE A 503 -13.61 17.15 9.84
N ALA A 504 -13.19 17.68 10.99
CA ALA A 504 -12.77 16.97 12.19
C ALA A 504 -12.84 17.94 13.38
N PHE A 505 -12.82 17.42 14.61
CA PHE A 505 -12.82 18.20 15.84
C PHE A 505 -11.86 17.55 16.84
N ASP A 506 -11.16 18.37 17.63
CA ASP A 506 -10.43 17.85 18.79
C ASP A 506 -11.42 17.26 19.79
N SER A 507 -11.11 16.09 20.37
CA SER A 507 -11.99 15.45 21.36
C SER A 507 -12.27 16.36 22.57
N SER A 508 -11.27 17.09 23.05
CA SER A 508 -11.43 18.07 24.13
C SER A 508 -12.25 19.30 23.75
N ALA A 509 -12.38 19.61 22.45
CA ALA A 509 -13.10 20.80 22.00
C ALA A 509 -14.62 20.58 21.99
N MET A 510 -15.09 19.33 21.92
CA MET A 510 -16.52 18.98 21.91
C MET A 510 -17.17 19.05 23.31
N ASP A 511 -16.37 18.99 24.37
CA ASP A 511 -16.83 19.04 25.76
C ASP A 511 -17.17 20.46 26.27
N VAL A 512 -16.83 21.50 25.50
CA VAL A 512 -16.93 22.89 25.94
C VAL A 512 -18.38 23.39 25.91
N LYS A 513 -18.94 23.68 27.09
CA LYS A 513 -20.29 24.24 27.26
C LYS A 513 -20.24 25.68 27.77
N HIS A 514 -21.23 26.49 27.38
CA HIS A 514 -21.37 27.86 27.86
C HIS A 514 -22.79 28.12 28.40
N PRO A 515 -22.95 28.79 29.55
CA PRO A 515 -24.26 28.95 30.20
C PRO A 515 -25.24 29.88 29.47
N LYS A 516 -24.75 30.76 28.58
CA LYS A 516 -25.57 31.78 27.89
C LYS A 516 -25.59 31.68 26.37
N VAL A 517 -24.65 30.95 25.77
CA VAL A 517 -24.52 30.82 24.31
C VAL A 517 -24.64 29.34 24.00
N LYS A 518 -25.60 28.95 23.16
CA LYS A 518 -25.75 27.55 22.75
C LYS A 518 -24.64 27.18 21.77
N VAL A 519 -23.96 26.05 22.00
CA VAL A 519 -22.85 25.58 21.16
C VAL A 519 -23.31 24.39 20.34
N PHE A 520 -23.02 24.41 19.04
CA PHE A 520 -23.33 23.32 18.12
C PHE A 520 -22.08 22.89 17.34
N TYR A 521 -21.93 21.59 17.11
CA TYR A 521 -20.83 21.01 16.32
C TYR A 521 -21.41 20.34 15.08
N SER A 522 -21.02 20.82 13.90
CA SER A 522 -21.52 20.36 12.61
C SER A 522 -20.36 19.78 11.79
N HIS A 523 -20.47 18.52 11.41
CA HIS A 523 -19.49 17.87 10.56
C HIS A 523 -19.73 18.23 9.10
N ILE A 524 -18.66 18.63 8.41
CA ILE A 524 -18.68 18.90 6.98
C ILE A 524 -18.42 17.58 6.25
N ARG A 525 -19.23 17.28 5.23
CA ARG A 525 -19.00 16.11 4.39
C ARG A 525 -17.69 16.27 3.61
N PRO A 526 -16.77 15.28 3.64
CA PRO A 526 -15.48 15.38 2.93
C PRO A 526 -15.59 15.65 1.42
N ASP A 527 -16.72 15.29 0.80
CA ASP A 527 -17.03 15.53 -0.61
C ASP A 527 -16.94 17.00 -1.00
N VAL A 528 -17.08 17.93 -0.04
CA VAL A 528 -16.95 19.38 -0.24
C VAL A 528 -15.56 19.79 -0.72
N LEU A 529 -14.50 19.05 -0.38
CA LEU A 529 -13.12 19.34 -0.81
C LEU A 529 -12.82 18.91 -2.26
N VAL A 530 -13.73 18.16 -2.87
CA VAL A 530 -13.60 17.63 -4.23
C VAL A 530 -14.69 18.26 -5.10
N GLY A 531 -14.47 19.52 -5.50
CA GLY A 531 -15.49 20.42 -6.06
C GLY A 531 -16.35 19.91 -7.23
N ASP A 532 -15.95 18.83 -7.93
CA ASP A 532 -16.72 18.25 -9.02
C ASP A 532 -17.77 17.19 -8.59
N LEU A 533 -17.70 16.66 -7.35
CA LEU A 533 -18.72 15.74 -6.81
C LEU A 533 -20.04 16.45 -6.44
N LEU A 534 -20.00 17.77 -6.25
CA LEU A 534 -21.15 18.59 -5.83
C LEU A 534 -22.20 18.80 -6.93
N LYS A 535 -21.87 18.58 -8.21
CA LYS A 535 -22.81 18.79 -9.32
C LYS A 535 -23.87 17.70 -9.47
N THR A 536 -23.63 16.51 -8.91
CA THR A 536 -24.52 15.35 -9.04
C THR A 536 -25.26 15.00 -7.74
N THR A 537 -25.03 15.72 -6.64
CA THR A 537 -25.75 15.51 -5.38
C THR A 537 -26.86 16.55 -5.23
N ALA A 538 -28.09 16.14 -5.49
CA ALA A 538 -29.27 16.93 -5.15
C ALA A 538 -29.30 17.14 -3.62
N SER A 539 -29.05 18.37 -3.15
CA SER A 539 -29.39 18.86 -1.81
C SER A 539 -29.12 17.88 -0.65
N SER A 540 -27.93 17.29 -0.55
CA SER A 540 -27.65 16.23 0.42
C SER A 540 -26.76 16.70 1.58
N GLN A 541 -27.38 17.05 2.72
CA GLN A 541 -26.86 16.97 4.10
C GLN A 541 -25.33 17.17 4.24
N LEU A 542 -24.81 18.26 3.67
CA LEU A 542 -23.38 18.59 3.62
C LEU A 542 -22.85 18.97 5.00
N PHE A 543 -23.73 19.49 5.86
CA PHE A 543 -23.45 19.90 7.23
C PHE A 543 -24.38 19.11 8.15
N THR A 544 -23.82 18.21 8.95
CA THR A 544 -24.61 17.33 9.83
C THR A 544 -24.12 17.40 11.28
N VAL A 545 -25.03 17.61 12.22
CA VAL A 545 -24.75 17.58 13.67
C VAL A 545 -24.91 16.14 14.18
N PHE A 546 -23.89 15.62 14.85
CA PHE A 546 -23.91 14.30 15.49
C PHE A 546 -23.67 14.44 17.00
N GLY A 547 -24.25 13.55 17.80
CA GLY A 547 -23.85 13.36 19.20
C GLY A 547 -22.82 12.24 19.34
N GLU A 548 -22.14 12.21 20.48
CA GLU A 548 -21.15 11.18 20.79
C GLU A 548 -21.81 9.80 20.95
N PRO A 549 -21.09 8.69 20.70
CA PRO A 549 -21.54 7.37 21.14
C PRO A 549 -21.78 7.33 22.65
N ASP A 550 -22.96 6.92 23.08
CA ASP A 550 -23.26 6.68 24.50
C ASP A 550 -22.80 5.27 24.89
N ILE A 551 -21.77 5.22 25.73
CA ILE A 551 -21.14 3.98 26.18
C ILE A 551 -21.16 3.88 27.69
N GLU A 552 -21.56 2.71 28.18
CA GLU A 552 -21.41 2.32 29.58
C GLU A 552 -20.28 1.32 29.71
N ILE A 553 -19.37 1.56 30.65
CA ILE A 553 -18.23 0.68 30.92
C ILE A 553 -18.44 0.01 32.28
N THR A 554 -18.56 -1.31 32.27
CA THR A 554 -18.82 -2.11 33.46
C THR A 554 -17.58 -2.95 33.81
N PRO A 555 -17.02 -2.82 35.03
CA PRO A 555 -15.96 -3.71 35.49
C PRO A 555 -16.55 -5.07 35.88
N LEU A 556 -16.05 -6.14 35.26
CA LEU A 556 -16.36 -7.53 35.56
C LEU A 556 -15.27 -8.11 36.48
N LYS A 557 -15.71 -8.72 37.59
CA LYS A 557 -14.82 -9.53 38.44
C LYS A 557 -14.74 -10.93 37.84
N SER A 558 -13.58 -11.33 37.33
CA SER A 558 -13.38 -12.67 36.80
C SER A 558 -13.59 -13.73 37.90
N PRO A 559 -14.47 -14.73 37.71
CA PRO A 559 -14.62 -15.83 38.65
C PRO A 559 -13.53 -16.87 38.37
N THR A 560 -12.33 -16.69 38.93
CA THR A 560 -11.34 -17.77 38.97
C THR A 560 -11.50 -18.58 40.26
N LEU A 561 -11.82 -19.87 40.10
CA LEU A 561 -11.73 -20.86 41.18
C LEU A 561 -10.28 -20.92 41.68
N ALA A 562 -10.07 -20.51 42.93
CA ALA A 562 -8.79 -20.67 43.60
C ALA A 562 -8.45 -22.17 43.73
N LYS A 563 -7.45 -22.65 42.98
CA LYS A 563 -6.76 -23.90 43.31
C LYS A 563 -5.87 -23.62 44.53
N GLY A 564 -6.28 -24.16 45.67
CA GLY A 564 -5.45 -24.21 46.88
C GLY A 564 -5.85 -23.15 47.92
N GLY A 565 -6.31 -23.62 49.07
CA GLY A 565 -6.85 -22.80 50.13
C GLY A 565 -5.87 -21.77 50.71
N LYS A 566 -6.24 -20.50 50.56
CA LYS A 566 -6.31 -19.46 51.61
C LYS A 566 -6.95 -18.24 50.94
N GLY A 567 -8.08 -17.78 51.50
CA GLY A 567 -8.93 -16.75 50.89
C GLY A 567 -8.18 -15.44 50.65
N GLY A 568 -7.91 -15.17 49.37
CA GLY A 568 -7.46 -13.88 48.86
C GLY A 568 -8.03 -13.72 47.45
N PHE A 569 -8.74 -12.63 47.21
CA PHE A 569 -9.21 -12.25 45.87
C PHE A 569 -8.03 -11.63 45.11
N SER A 570 -7.43 -12.37 44.18
CA SER A 570 -6.53 -11.81 43.17
C SER A 570 -7.04 -12.21 41.78
N GLY A 571 -8.14 -11.59 41.35
CA GLY A 571 -8.63 -11.70 39.99
C GLY A 571 -8.29 -10.42 39.23
N ASP A 572 -7.72 -10.55 38.03
CA ASP A 572 -7.59 -9.44 37.10
C ASP A 572 -9.00 -8.85 36.83
N ILE A 573 -9.12 -7.53 36.86
CA ILE A 573 -10.37 -6.84 36.52
C ILE A 573 -10.49 -6.85 35.00
N GLU A 574 -11.57 -7.43 34.50
CA GLU A 574 -11.96 -7.33 33.09
C GLU A 574 -13.00 -6.23 32.95
N TYR A 575 -13.09 -5.63 31.77
CA TYR A 575 -14.04 -4.58 31.45
C TYR A 575 -14.94 -5.06 30.32
N GLN A 576 -16.18 -4.59 30.34
CA GLN A 576 -17.14 -4.80 29.28
C GLN A 576 -17.79 -3.47 28.92
N ILE A 577 -17.97 -3.23 27.63
CA ILE A 577 -18.61 -2.01 27.12
C ILE A 577 -20.01 -2.38 26.65
N ILE A 578 -20.99 -1.58 27.05
CA ILE A 578 -22.35 -1.63 26.54
C ILE A 578 -22.57 -0.36 25.73
N LEU A 579 -22.82 -0.52 24.44
CA LEU A 579 -23.23 0.57 23.56
C LEU A 579 -24.73 0.79 23.73
N LYS A 580 -25.11 1.91 24.37
CA LYS A 580 -26.52 2.26 24.59
C LYS A 580 -27.18 2.84 23.35
N GLY A 581 -26.37 3.47 22.50
CA GLY A 581 -26.79 4.08 21.26
C GLY A 581 -25.77 5.11 20.76
N VAL A 582 -26.19 5.91 19.80
CA VAL A 582 -25.53 7.18 19.48
C VAL A 582 -26.43 8.27 20.02
N ASP A 583 -25.89 9.20 20.81
CA ASP A 583 -26.67 10.32 21.32
C ASP A 583 -27.20 11.12 20.12
N ILE A 584 -28.53 11.19 20.02
CA ILE A 584 -29.20 12.08 19.10
C ILE A 584 -29.51 13.36 19.87
N TYR A 585 -28.72 14.40 19.59
CA TYR A 585 -29.02 15.74 20.07
C TYR A 585 -30.19 16.33 19.26
N ASP A 586 -31.31 16.66 19.92
CA ASP A 586 -32.40 17.40 19.29
C ASP A 586 -32.19 18.91 19.47
N PRO A 587 -31.87 19.61 18.38
CA PRO A 587 -31.52 21.02 18.44
C PRO A 587 -32.69 21.95 18.72
N LEU A 588 -33.94 21.48 18.56
CA LEU A 588 -35.12 22.32 18.75
C LEU A 588 -35.45 22.44 20.25
N THR A 589 -35.15 21.40 21.02
CA THR A 589 -35.44 21.29 22.46
C THR A 589 -34.18 21.45 23.31
N GLY A 590 -32.99 21.15 22.77
CA GLY A 590 -31.73 21.11 23.51
C GLY A 590 -31.56 19.86 24.37
N GLU A 591 -32.37 18.83 24.13
CA GLU A 591 -32.35 17.57 24.86
C GLU A 591 -31.56 16.50 24.08
N VAL A 592 -30.90 15.62 24.83
CA VAL A 592 -30.17 14.46 24.29
C VAL A 592 -31.07 13.23 24.42
N TYR A 593 -31.27 12.51 23.32
CA TYR A 593 -32.00 11.23 23.31
C TYR A 593 -31.06 10.11 22.86
N SER A 594 -31.02 8.99 23.57
CA SER A 594 -30.36 7.77 23.08
C SER A 594 -31.31 7.05 22.10
N ASP A 595 -30.86 6.81 20.86
CA ASP A 595 -31.57 5.95 19.90
C ASP A 595 -31.25 4.47 20.18
N ASN A 596 -32.19 3.56 19.93
CA ASN A 596 -32.14 2.14 20.35
C ASN A 596 -31.15 1.26 19.55
N GLY A 597 -30.05 1.80 19.02
CA GLY A 597 -29.01 0.99 18.35
C GLY A 597 -29.38 0.43 16.96
N ASP A 598 -30.66 0.43 16.57
CA ASP A 598 -31.18 -0.06 15.28
C ASP A 598 -30.64 0.68 14.03
N ARG A 599 -29.87 1.75 14.21
CA ARG A 599 -29.27 2.57 13.13
C ARG A 599 -27.76 2.41 12.99
N ILE A 600 -27.17 1.49 13.75
CA ILE A 600 -25.72 1.25 13.79
C ILE A 600 -25.37 0.17 12.78
N ALA A 601 -24.57 0.53 11.77
CA ALA A 601 -24.08 -0.43 10.79
C ALA A 601 -22.93 -1.27 11.36
N ALA A 602 -22.03 -0.64 12.11
CA ALA A 602 -20.93 -1.30 12.78
C ALA A 602 -20.44 -0.50 13.99
N TRP A 603 -19.83 -1.17 14.96
CA TRP A 603 -19.06 -0.49 16.00
C TRP A 603 -17.80 -1.29 16.36
N PHE A 604 -16.76 -0.58 16.77
CA PHE A 604 -15.42 -1.10 17.00
C PHE A 604 -14.86 -0.59 18.32
N ILE A 605 -13.99 -1.39 18.92
CA ILE A 605 -13.34 -1.07 20.18
C ILE A 605 -11.83 -1.15 20.01
N ASP A 606 -11.15 -0.10 20.46
CA ASP A 606 -9.73 -0.12 20.80
C ASP A 606 -9.62 -0.15 22.34
N THR A 607 -9.04 -1.21 22.85
CA THR A 607 -8.92 -1.46 24.30
C THR A 607 -7.67 -0.83 24.92
N ASP A 608 -6.78 -0.26 24.11
CA ASP A 608 -5.54 0.39 24.56
C ASP A 608 -5.13 1.56 23.67
N TYR A 609 -6.05 2.50 23.45
CA TYR A 609 -5.90 3.58 22.48
C TYR A 609 -4.72 4.51 22.82
N ASP A 610 -3.76 4.61 21.89
CA ASP A 610 -2.49 5.34 22.05
C ASP A 610 -2.57 6.83 21.65
N LYS A 611 -3.77 7.32 21.30
CA LYS A 611 -4.04 8.66 20.73
C LYS A 611 -3.48 8.89 19.32
N ARG A 612 -2.91 7.87 18.66
CA ARG A 612 -2.28 7.97 17.33
C ARG A 612 -3.00 7.12 16.30
N ALA A 613 -3.28 5.85 16.60
CA ALA A 613 -3.90 4.91 15.68
C ALA A 613 -5.05 4.18 16.38
N PHE A 614 -6.15 3.95 15.66
CA PHE A 614 -7.30 3.24 16.22
C PHE A 614 -7.17 1.75 15.88
N CYS A 615 -6.67 0.95 16.82
CA CYS A 615 -6.49 -0.47 16.62
C CYS A 615 -7.77 -1.23 16.96
N ILE A 616 -8.47 -1.75 15.94
CA ILE A 616 -9.68 -2.56 16.14
C ILE A 616 -9.31 -3.86 16.87
N SER A 617 -9.61 -3.91 18.17
CA SER A 617 -9.44 -5.10 19.01
C SER A 617 -10.70 -5.96 19.07
N GLN A 618 -11.88 -5.35 18.92
CA GLN A 618 -13.17 -6.03 18.76
C GLN A 618 -14.03 -5.29 17.73
N ALA A 619 -14.85 -6.03 16.98
CA ALA A 619 -15.70 -5.53 15.92
C ALA A 619 -17.09 -6.17 15.98
N PHE A 620 -18.12 -5.35 15.84
CA PHE A 620 -19.52 -5.75 15.98
C PHE A 620 -20.37 -5.14 14.88
N PHE A 621 -21.37 -5.88 14.43
CA PHE A 621 -22.25 -5.56 13.31
C PHE A 621 -23.70 -5.88 13.69
N PRO A 622 -24.40 -4.97 14.39
CA PRO A 622 -25.74 -5.22 14.92
C PRO A 622 -26.79 -5.58 13.85
N ASP A 623 -26.64 -5.07 12.63
CA ASP A 623 -27.52 -5.41 11.50
C ASP A 623 -27.22 -6.82 10.95
N SER A 624 -28.09 -7.78 11.27
CA SER A 624 -28.02 -9.17 10.84
C SER A 624 -28.40 -9.40 9.35
N SER A 625 -29.06 -8.43 8.69
CA SER A 625 -29.63 -8.60 7.34
C SER A 625 -28.59 -8.73 6.22
N ALA A 626 -27.40 -8.18 6.42
CA ALA A 626 -26.28 -8.30 5.48
C ALA A 626 -25.69 -9.73 5.46
N TRP A 627 -25.82 -10.46 6.56
CA TRP A 627 -25.15 -11.73 6.79
C TRP A 627 -25.89 -12.90 6.15
N ASP A 628 -27.22 -12.83 6.07
CA ASP A 628 -28.02 -13.78 5.29
C ASP A 628 -27.71 -13.75 3.79
N ARG A 629 -27.30 -12.59 3.28
CA ARG A 629 -26.81 -12.45 1.91
C ARG A 629 -25.42 -13.09 1.76
N LEU A 630 -24.54 -12.89 2.76
CA LEU A 630 -23.22 -13.49 2.79
C LEU A 630 -23.28 -15.03 2.87
N LYS A 631 -24.15 -15.58 3.73
CA LYS A 631 -24.41 -17.03 3.88
C LYS A 631 -24.81 -17.66 2.54
N ARG A 632 -25.73 -17.01 1.82
CA ARG A 632 -26.19 -17.45 0.49
C ARG A 632 -25.08 -17.34 -0.57
N ALA A 633 -24.31 -16.26 -0.57
CA ALA A 633 -23.24 -16.04 -1.53
C ALA A 633 -22.09 -17.03 -1.37
N LEU A 634 -21.68 -17.31 -0.13
CA LEU A 634 -20.55 -18.19 0.19
C LEU A 634 -20.91 -19.68 0.26
N LYS A 635 -22.21 -20.03 0.22
CA LYS A 635 -22.70 -21.42 0.36
C LYS A 635 -22.13 -22.16 1.59
N ALA A 636 -21.95 -21.44 2.69
CA ALA A 636 -21.30 -21.95 3.91
C ALA A 636 -22.30 -22.07 5.08
N SER A 637 -22.01 -22.98 6.01
CA SER A 637 -22.67 -23.03 7.33
C SER A 637 -22.03 -21.98 8.25
N ILE A 638 -22.86 -21.07 8.78
CA ILE A 638 -22.44 -20.09 9.78
C ILE A 638 -22.73 -20.68 11.16
N ASP A 639 -21.78 -20.54 12.07
CA ASP A 639 -21.91 -20.89 13.49
C ASP A 639 -22.77 -19.82 14.18
N GLU A 640 -24.02 -20.17 14.51
CA GLU A 640 -25.05 -19.21 14.98
C GLU A 640 -24.64 -18.55 16.30
N ASP A 641 -24.02 -19.29 17.21
CA ASP A 641 -23.59 -18.79 18.53
C ASP A 641 -22.48 -17.74 18.39
N LYS A 642 -21.49 -17.98 17.52
CA LYS A 642 -20.42 -16.99 17.25
C LYS A 642 -20.94 -15.75 16.53
N PHE A 643 -21.99 -15.93 15.75
CA PHE A 643 -22.58 -14.87 14.98
C PHE A 643 -23.42 -13.93 15.87
N GLU A 644 -24.17 -14.49 16.82
CA GLU A 644 -24.92 -13.72 17.81
C GLU A 644 -24.00 -12.80 18.65
N LEU A 645 -22.80 -13.27 18.98
CA LEU A 645 -21.77 -12.46 19.64
C LEU A 645 -21.35 -11.23 18.83
N LEU A 646 -21.33 -11.31 17.50
CA LEU A 646 -20.95 -10.19 16.62
C LEU A 646 -22.10 -9.21 16.39
N THR A 647 -23.36 -9.63 16.58
CA THR A 647 -24.54 -8.76 16.46
C THR A 647 -24.89 -8.01 17.75
N SER A 648 -24.14 -8.27 18.84
CA SER A 648 -24.40 -7.67 20.14
C SER A 648 -24.01 -6.19 20.21
N THR A 649 -24.74 -5.42 21.02
CA THR A 649 -24.34 -4.09 21.51
C THR A 649 -23.47 -4.15 22.76
N GLN A 650 -23.15 -5.36 23.24
CA GLN A 650 -22.26 -5.61 24.35
C GLN A 650 -20.94 -6.20 23.85
N SER A 651 -19.83 -5.64 24.31
CA SER A 651 -18.50 -6.14 23.98
C SER A 651 -18.24 -7.49 24.63
N LEU A 652 -17.25 -8.22 24.10
CA LEU A 652 -16.64 -9.31 24.84
C LEU A 652 -15.81 -8.71 26.00
N PRO A 653 -15.69 -9.42 27.14
CA PRO A 653 -14.81 -8.99 28.22
C PRO A 653 -13.37 -8.82 27.73
N PHE A 654 -12.71 -7.73 28.15
CA PHE A 654 -11.32 -7.46 27.82
C PHE A 654 -10.54 -6.90 29.00
N LYS A 655 -9.21 -7.00 28.93
CA LYS A 655 -8.30 -6.39 29.89
C LYS A 655 -7.84 -5.03 29.36
N LEU A 656 -7.66 -4.06 30.27
CA LEU A 656 -7.03 -2.79 29.91
C LEU A 656 -5.58 -3.01 29.53
N GLY A 657 -5.15 -2.35 28.45
CA GLY A 657 -3.74 -2.28 28.09
C GLY A 657 -2.97 -1.22 28.88
N LYS A 658 -1.79 -0.87 28.39
CA LYS A 658 -0.81 -0.03 29.10
C LYS A 658 -1.24 1.43 29.21
N GLU A 659 -1.92 1.94 28.19
CA GLU A 659 -2.37 3.33 28.09
C GLU A 659 -3.62 3.59 28.94
N LYS A 660 -4.33 2.52 29.37
CA LYS A 660 -5.58 2.59 30.14
C LYS A 660 -6.65 3.48 29.49
N ARG A 661 -6.60 3.57 28.16
CA ARG A 661 -7.49 4.37 27.34
C ARG A 661 -8.26 3.47 26.43
N ILE A 662 -9.57 3.67 26.40
CA ILE A 662 -10.46 2.96 25.51
C ILE A 662 -10.99 3.95 24.49
N ALA A 663 -11.01 3.57 23.22
CA ALA A 663 -11.74 4.27 22.20
C ALA A 663 -12.83 3.37 21.62
N VAL A 664 -14.04 3.91 21.49
CA VAL A 664 -15.18 3.24 20.86
C VAL A 664 -15.58 4.03 19.63
N LYS A 665 -15.63 3.37 18.48
CA LYS A 665 -15.94 3.95 17.19
C LYS A 665 -17.24 3.35 16.66
N VAL A 666 -18.17 4.18 16.22
CA VAL A 666 -19.47 3.76 15.67
C VAL A 666 -19.61 4.27 14.24
N ILE A 667 -20.11 3.41 13.36
CA ILE A 667 -20.42 3.71 11.96
C ILE A 667 -21.91 3.55 11.74
N ASP A 668 -22.55 4.58 11.17
CA ASP A 668 -23.96 4.53 10.78
C ASP A 668 -24.17 3.87 9.39
N HIS A 669 -25.41 3.54 9.02
CA HIS A 669 -25.72 2.97 7.70
C HIS A 669 -25.39 3.87 6.50
N ARG A 670 -25.08 5.14 6.74
CA ARG A 670 -24.71 6.12 5.72
C ARG A 670 -23.19 6.23 5.55
N GLY A 671 -22.42 5.54 6.40
CA GLY A 671 -20.96 5.51 6.40
C GLY A 671 -20.31 6.66 7.17
N ASN A 672 -21.06 7.39 8.00
CA ASN A 672 -20.49 8.40 8.89
C ASN A 672 -19.88 7.72 10.12
N GLU A 673 -18.74 8.25 10.57
CA GLU A 673 -17.96 7.71 11.68
C GLU A 673 -17.95 8.71 12.85
N VAL A 674 -18.25 8.21 14.04
CA VAL A 674 -18.10 8.96 15.31
C VAL A 674 -17.31 8.12 16.31
N MET A 675 -16.53 8.78 17.17
CA MET A 675 -15.66 8.10 18.13
C MET A 675 -15.74 8.79 19.49
N VAL A 676 -15.74 7.99 20.54
CA VAL A 676 -15.63 8.44 21.94
C VAL A 676 -14.40 7.81 22.58
N VAL A 677 -13.66 8.59 23.38
CA VAL A 677 -12.50 8.12 24.13
C VAL A 677 -12.78 8.25 25.62
N ARG A 678 -12.45 7.21 26.40
CA ARG A 678 -12.56 7.19 27.86
C ARG A 678 -11.24 6.77 28.49
N GLU A 679 -10.74 7.58 29.40
CA GLU A 679 -9.62 7.24 30.28
C GLU A 679 -10.15 6.51 31.52
N LEU A 680 -9.68 5.29 31.75
CA LEU A 680 -10.01 4.49 32.93
C LEU A 680 -8.88 4.58 33.96
N LYS A 681 -9.23 4.79 35.23
CA LYS A 681 -8.25 4.97 36.32
C LYS A 681 -7.83 3.65 36.94
#